data_AF-A0A0F4RMG7-F1
#
_entry.id   AF-A0A0F4RMG7-F1
#
_cell.length_a   1.000
_cell.length_b   1.000
_cell.length_c   1.000
_cell.angle_alpha   90.00
_cell.angle_beta   90.00
_cell.angle_gamma   90.00
#
_symmetry.space_group_name_H-M   'P 1'
#
loop_
_entity.id
_entity.type
_entity.pdbx_description
1 polymer ?
#
loop_
_entity_poly.entity_id
_entity_poly.type
_entity_poly.pdbx_seq_one_letter_code
_entity_poly.pdbx_strand_id
1 'polypeptide(L)'
;MSQTQKDRPWLFRTYAGHSTAAASNALYRGNLAKGQTGLSVAFDLPTQTGYDSDHILAKGEVGKVGVPVSHLGDMRALFDNIPLDQMNTSMTINATAPWLLSLYIAVAEEQGADISALQGTVQNDIIKEYLSRGTYICPPEPSLRMITDVAAYTREHLPKWNPMNVCSYHLQEAGATPEEELAFALATATAVLDDLKGKVPAENFPAMVGRISFFVNAGIRFVTELCKMRAFVELWDEICATRYGVEDAKYRRFRYGVQVNSLGLTEQQPENNVYRILLETLAVTLSKKARARAVQLPAWNEALGLPRPWDQQWSLRMQQILAYETDLLEFDDLFDGNPAIDRKVNALKEGARAELAQIDGMGGAVGAIEYMKSRLVESNATRIASIETGETTVVGVNKWQAGEPSPLTAGDDAIMVSDPKAEADQLRRLDAWKANRDSEAVAKALGQLRAAAQDGSNVMPPSIACARAGVTTGEWADVIRSVFGQYRAPTGVSSNQSNRTEGLDELREQVDRVSATLGRRLKFLVGKPGLDGHSNGAEQIATRARDCGMDISYEGIRLTPDEIVEAALEDEAHVIGLSILSGSHLPLVKDVMTKLQAAGISNIPVIVGGIVPDEDAEALRGMGVAKVYTPKDFELNVIMADIVNLVDAQLIAAE
;
A
#
# COMPACT_ATOMS: atom_id res chain seq x y z
N MET A 1 -35.65 12.57 -31.85
CA MET A 1 -34.71 11.87 -30.96
C MET A 1 -34.42 12.82 -29.81
N SER A 2 -34.78 12.47 -28.58
CA SER A 2 -34.39 13.29 -27.43
C SER A 2 -32.86 13.35 -27.39
N GLN A 3 -32.28 14.53 -27.19
CA GLN A 3 -30.83 14.64 -27.00
C GLN A 3 -30.46 13.86 -25.74
N THR A 4 -29.87 12.69 -25.92
CA THR A 4 -29.30 11.90 -24.84
C THR A 4 -28.14 12.70 -24.24
N GLN A 5 -28.26 13.08 -22.96
CA GLN A 5 -27.24 13.86 -22.28
C GLN A 5 -26.07 12.94 -21.91
N LYS A 6 -24.94 13.11 -22.61
CA LYS A 6 -23.70 12.37 -22.34
C LYS A 6 -23.14 12.72 -20.96
N ASP A 7 -22.86 11.70 -20.16
CA ASP A 7 -22.20 11.84 -18.86
C ASP A 7 -20.76 12.36 -19.04
N ARG A 8 -20.25 13.10 -18.05
CA ARG A 8 -18.82 13.42 -18.00
C ARG A 8 -18.02 12.15 -17.69
N PRO A 9 -16.86 11.94 -18.35
CA PRO A 9 -15.99 10.83 -18.02
C PRO A 9 -15.44 10.96 -16.60
N TRP A 10 -14.93 9.84 -16.07
CA TRP A 10 -14.15 9.84 -14.84
C TRP A 10 -12.85 10.62 -15.00
N LEU A 11 -12.20 10.95 -13.89
CA LEU A 11 -10.85 11.51 -13.91
C LEU A 11 -9.86 10.44 -14.37
N PHE A 12 -9.10 10.74 -15.41
CA PHE A 12 -7.99 9.90 -15.86
C PHE A 12 -6.79 10.21 -14.99
N ARG A 13 -6.36 9.24 -14.19
CA ARG A 13 -5.18 9.33 -13.33
C ARG A 13 -4.16 8.29 -13.75
N THR A 14 -2.90 8.68 -13.71
CA THR A 14 -1.76 7.77 -13.71
C THR A 14 -1.04 7.95 -12.38
N TYR A 15 -0.78 6.85 -11.68
CA TYR A 15 0.08 6.90 -10.50
C TYR A 15 1.49 7.22 -10.95
N ALA A 16 2.10 8.27 -10.39
CA ALA A 16 3.42 8.69 -10.82
C ALA A 16 4.22 9.24 -9.64
N GLY A 17 5.45 8.76 -9.53
CA GLY A 17 6.50 9.25 -8.65
C GLY A 17 7.82 8.75 -9.20
N HIS A 18 8.84 9.60 -9.13
CA HIS A 18 10.18 9.32 -9.67
C HIS A 18 11.20 9.62 -8.57
N SER A 19 12.41 9.10 -8.74
CA SER A 19 13.57 9.23 -7.85
C SER A 19 13.88 10.61 -7.25
N THR A 20 13.39 11.71 -7.84
CA THR A 20 13.53 13.06 -7.27
C THR A 20 12.26 13.89 -7.47
N ALA A 21 12.09 14.96 -6.68
CA ALA A 21 10.98 15.90 -6.84
C ALA A 21 10.95 16.57 -8.22
N ALA A 22 12.12 16.95 -8.75
CA ALA A 22 12.24 17.55 -10.09
C ALA A 22 11.88 16.57 -11.21
N ALA A 23 12.32 15.31 -11.12
CA ALA A 23 11.96 14.27 -12.09
C ALA A 23 10.45 13.96 -12.04
N SER A 24 9.88 13.92 -10.84
CA SER A 24 8.44 13.74 -10.64
C SER A 24 7.63 14.90 -11.23
N ASN A 25 8.08 16.14 -11.02
CA ASN A 25 7.47 17.33 -11.63
C ASN A 25 7.47 17.26 -13.16
N ALA A 26 8.61 16.91 -13.78
CA ALA A 26 8.72 16.76 -15.22
C ALA A 26 7.76 15.70 -15.77
N LEU A 27 7.62 14.57 -15.06
CA LEU A 27 6.67 13.51 -15.39
C LEU A 27 5.22 13.99 -15.28
N TYR A 28 4.86 14.72 -14.22
CA TYR A 28 3.52 15.29 -14.04
C TYR A 28 3.14 16.24 -15.17
N ARG A 29 4.03 17.18 -15.50
CA ARG A 29 3.83 18.12 -16.62
C ARG A 29 3.70 17.38 -17.95
N GLY A 30 4.52 16.36 -18.17
CA GLY A 30 4.46 15.50 -19.35
C GLY A 30 3.12 14.76 -19.49
N ASN A 31 2.60 14.19 -18.41
CA ASN A 31 1.34 13.44 -18.46
C ASN A 31 0.11 14.37 -18.53
N LEU A 32 0.14 15.53 -17.88
CA LEU A 32 -0.89 16.57 -18.05
C LEU A 32 -0.99 17.01 -19.53
N ALA A 33 0.14 17.23 -20.20
CA ALA A 33 0.17 17.55 -21.63
C ALA A 33 -0.38 16.43 -22.53
N LYS A 34 -0.41 15.18 -22.04
CA LYS A 34 -0.94 14.00 -22.76
C LYS A 34 -2.42 13.71 -22.45
N GLY A 35 -3.08 14.56 -21.65
CA GLY A 35 -4.50 14.46 -21.34
C GLY A 35 -4.83 13.83 -19.98
N GLN A 36 -3.86 13.68 -19.07
CA GLN A 36 -4.17 13.42 -17.66
C GLN A 36 -4.95 14.60 -17.06
N THR A 37 -5.96 14.35 -16.25
CA THR A 37 -6.88 15.39 -15.73
C THR A 37 -6.82 15.60 -14.22
N GLY A 38 -6.04 14.79 -13.49
CA GLY A 38 -5.76 15.00 -12.07
C GLY A 38 -4.41 14.40 -11.68
N LEU A 39 -3.73 15.01 -10.71
CA LEU A 39 -2.43 14.56 -10.22
C LEU A 39 -2.59 13.48 -9.16
N SER A 40 -1.67 12.52 -9.13
CA SER A 40 -1.59 11.47 -8.12
C SER A 40 -0.13 11.31 -7.69
N VAL A 41 0.17 11.72 -6.46
CA VAL A 41 1.54 11.76 -5.93
C VAL A 41 1.84 10.48 -5.17
N ALA A 42 2.89 9.79 -5.60
CA ALA A 42 3.49 8.64 -4.94
C ALA A 42 4.75 9.08 -4.17
N PHE A 43 4.76 8.95 -2.85
CA PHE A 43 5.91 9.28 -2.01
C PHE A 43 6.79 8.06 -1.76
N ASP A 44 8.08 8.26 -1.48
CA ASP A 44 8.97 7.18 -1.06
C ASP A 44 8.62 6.64 0.34
N LEU A 45 9.23 5.50 0.71
CA LEU A 45 8.97 4.86 2.01
C LEU A 45 9.43 5.72 3.20
N PRO A 46 10.61 6.38 3.17
CA PRO A 46 11.02 7.32 4.21
C PRO A 46 9.96 8.41 4.46
N THR A 47 9.47 9.08 3.42
CA THR A 47 8.44 10.12 3.55
C THR A 47 7.13 9.57 4.12
N GLN A 48 6.70 8.39 3.66
CA GLN A 48 5.47 7.74 4.14
C GLN A 48 5.55 7.35 5.62
N THR A 49 6.73 6.94 6.09
CA THR A 49 6.97 6.47 7.45
C THR A 49 7.56 7.54 8.38
N GLY A 50 7.72 8.78 7.90
CA GLY A 50 8.15 9.92 8.69
C GLY A 50 9.66 9.94 8.98
N TYR A 51 10.50 9.42 8.10
CA TYR A 51 11.94 9.52 8.22
C TYR A 51 12.50 10.52 7.21
N ASP A 52 13.51 11.26 7.63
CA ASP A 52 14.36 12.00 6.72
C ASP A 52 15.23 11.04 5.89
N SER A 53 15.68 11.50 4.74
CA SER A 53 16.51 10.69 3.84
C SER A 53 17.86 10.29 4.43
N ASP A 54 18.36 10.99 5.47
CA ASP A 54 19.60 10.70 6.18
C ASP A 54 19.43 9.70 7.34
N HIS A 55 18.20 9.24 7.62
CA HIS A 55 17.94 8.29 8.67
C HIS A 55 18.45 6.88 8.32
N ILE A 56 18.92 6.12 9.32
CA ILE A 56 19.49 4.78 9.11
C ILE A 56 18.53 3.82 8.38
N LEU A 57 17.24 3.86 8.73
CA LEU A 57 16.21 3.05 8.08
C LEU A 57 15.87 3.51 6.65
N ALA A 58 16.21 4.75 6.27
CA ALA A 58 15.92 5.27 4.93
C ALA A 58 16.95 4.84 3.87
N LYS A 59 18.12 4.37 4.32
CA LYS A 59 19.26 4.05 3.47
C LYS A 59 18.89 3.04 2.38
N GLY A 60 19.16 3.39 1.14
CA GLY A 60 18.86 2.58 -0.03
C GLY A 60 17.41 2.64 -0.49
N GLU A 61 16.49 3.25 0.27
CA GLU A 61 15.07 3.36 -0.06
C GLU A 61 14.63 4.77 -0.49
N VAL A 62 15.51 5.76 -0.32
CA VAL A 62 15.28 7.15 -0.73
C VAL A 62 14.98 7.22 -2.22
N GLY A 63 13.79 7.71 -2.56
CA GLY A 63 13.37 7.88 -3.95
C GLY A 63 13.14 6.58 -4.74
N LYS A 64 13.15 5.40 -4.11
CA LYS A 64 13.04 4.13 -4.84
C LYS A 64 11.66 3.89 -5.44
N VAL A 65 10.63 4.08 -4.63
CA VAL A 65 9.24 3.74 -4.97
C VAL A 65 8.33 4.97 -5.10
N GLY A 66 8.92 6.16 -5.06
CA GLY A 66 8.19 7.42 -5.11
C GLY A 66 9.10 8.61 -4.88
N VAL A 67 8.53 9.80 -4.78
CA VAL A 67 9.28 11.04 -4.57
C VAL A 67 9.74 11.16 -3.11
N PRO A 68 11.03 11.47 -2.84
CA PRO A 68 11.48 11.86 -1.50
C PRO A 68 11.03 13.29 -1.20
N VAL A 69 10.37 13.50 -0.06
CA VAL A 69 10.00 14.84 0.44
C VAL A 69 10.42 14.96 1.90
N SER A 70 11.60 15.54 2.13
CA SER A 70 12.15 15.75 3.47
C SER A 70 11.79 17.12 4.04
N HIS A 71 11.49 18.12 3.20
CA HIS A 71 11.18 19.47 3.66
C HIS A 71 10.40 20.28 2.63
N LEU A 72 10.00 21.51 2.99
CA LEU A 72 9.24 22.41 2.12
C LEU A 72 9.90 22.65 0.74
N GLY A 73 11.23 22.73 0.67
CA GLY A 73 11.96 22.86 -0.60
C GLY A 73 11.69 21.72 -1.61
N ASP A 74 11.51 20.48 -1.16
CA ASP A 74 11.20 19.36 -2.07
C ASP A 74 9.77 19.47 -2.59
N MET A 75 8.84 19.90 -1.74
CA MET A 75 7.45 20.16 -2.14
C MET A 75 7.37 21.30 -3.16
N ARG A 76 8.20 22.36 -3.01
CA ARG A 76 8.33 23.43 -4.01
C ARG A 76 8.81 22.87 -5.35
N ALA A 77 9.86 22.06 -5.34
CA ALA A 77 10.40 21.45 -6.56
C ALA A 77 9.38 20.52 -7.23
N LEU A 78 8.61 19.77 -6.45
CA LEU A 78 7.59 18.84 -6.93
C LEU A 78 6.47 19.56 -7.71
N PHE A 79 6.10 20.76 -7.27
CA PHE A 79 5.00 21.55 -7.86
C PHE A 79 5.47 22.83 -8.56
N ASP A 80 6.75 22.91 -8.90
CA ASP A 80 7.28 24.02 -9.68
C ASP A 80 6.54 24.12 -11.03
N ASN A 81 6.10 25.33 -11.39
CA ASN A 81 5.29 25.58 -12.58
C ASN A 81 3.97 24.77 -12.68
N ILE A 82 3.43 24.30 -11.53
CA ILE A 82 2.11 23.67 -11.44
C ILE A 82 1.25 24.51 -10.48
N PRO A 83 0.24 25.25 -10.97
CA PRO A 83 -0.60 26.11 -10.12
C PRO A 83 -1.55 25.27 -9.25
N LEU A 84 -1.29 25.21 -7.96
CA LEU A 84 -1.99 24.28 -7.04
C LEU A 84 -3.48 24.57 -6.86
N ASP A 85 -3.92 25.82 -7.06
CA ASP A 85 -5.32 26.24 -6.99
C ASP A 85 -6.17 25.79 -8.19
N GLN A 86 -5.52 25.41 -9.28
CA GLN A 86 -6.15 24.92 -10.52
C GLN A 86 -6.07 23.40 -10.67
N MET A 87 -5.34 22.71 -9.79
CA MET A 87 -5.16 21.26 -9.85
C MET A 87 -6.14 20.51 -8.96
N ASN A 88 -6.45 19.27 -9.36
CA ASN A 88 -7.02 18.26 -8.49
C ASN A 88 -5.92 17.29 -8.09
N THR A 89 -5.36 17.47 -6.89
CA THR A 89 -4.20 16.70 -6.42
C THR A 89 -4.61 15.61 -5.45
N SER A 90 -4.25 14.37 -5.76
CA SER A 90 -4.36 13.23 -4.84
C SER A 90 -3.00 12.92 -4.24
N MET A 91 -2.89 12.89 -2.92
CA MET A 91 -1.67 12.50 -2.19
C MET A 91 -1.91 11.15 -1.51
N THR A 92 -1.20 10.11 -1.97
CA THR A 92 -1.24 8.76 -1.38
C THR A 92 -0.35 8.74 -0.15
N ILE A 93 -0.87 9.30 0.95
CA ILE A 93 -0.14 9.49 2.21
C ILE A 93 -1.06 9.28 3.40
N ASN A 94 -0.55 8.67 4.48
CA ASN A 94 -1.34 8.21 5.63
C ASN A 94 -0.78 8.71 6.96
N ALA A 95 0.20 8.02 7.54
CA ALA A 95 0.72 8.41 8.87
C ALA A 95 1.25 9.85 8.91
N THR A 96 1.89 10.30 7.83
CA THR A 96 2.38 11.67 7.68
C THR A 96 1.42 12.58 6.91
N ALA A 97 0.15 12.17 6.69
CA ALA A 97 -0.82 13.00 5.96
C ALA A 97 -1.01 14.43 6.51
N PRO A 98 -1.06 14.65 7.84
CA PRO A 98 -1.11 16.02 8.38
C PRO A 98 0.11 16.86 7.95
N TRP A 99 1.29 16.25 7.94
CA TRP A 99 2.55 16.91 7.56
C TRP A 99 2.62 17.22 6.07
N LEU A 100 2.36 16.24 5.20
CA LEU A 100 2.44 16.43 3.75
C LEU A 100 1.37 17.42 3.26
N LEU A 101 0.18 17.43 3.87
CA LEU A 101 -0.83 18.46 3.61
C LEU A 101 -0.36 19.85 4.08
N SER A 102 0.36 19.93 5.21
CA SER A 102 0.92 21.19 5.69
C SER A 102 1.99 21.76 4.75
N LEU A 103 2.86 20.90 4.21
CA LEU A 103 3.82 21.28 3.17
C LEU A 103 3.11 21.75 1.90
N TYR A 104 2.06 21.03 1.46
CA TYR A 104 1.27 21.39 0.28
C TYR A 104 0.58 22.76 0.43
N ILE A 105 -0.02 23.02 1.60
CA ILE A 105 -0.65 24.31 1.92
C ILE A 105 0.39 25.43 1.89
N ALA A 106 1.55 25.23 2.53
CA ALA A 106 2.60 26.24 2.54
C ALA A 106 3.11 26.59 1.14
N VAL A 107 3.30 25.60 0.25
CA VAL A 107 3.67 25.86 -1.15
C VAL A 107 2.55 26.59 -1.90
N ALA A 108 1.28 26.22 -1.69
CA ALA A 108 0.16 26.91 -2.34
C ALA A 108 0.10 28.39 -1.93
N GLU A 109 0.31 28.70 -0.66
CA GLU A 109 0.38 30.08 -0.17
C GLU A 109 1.57 30.85 -0.77
N GLU A 110 2.73 30.22 -0.92
CA GLU A 110 3.90 30.82 -1.58
C GLU A 110 3.65 31.09 -3.07
N GLN A 111 2.82 30.27 -3.74
CA GLN A 111 2.35 30.53 -5.10
C GLN A 111 1.29 31.65 -5.17
N GLY A 112 0.82 32.17 -4.02
CA GLY A 112 -0.22 33.18 -3.92
C GLY A 112 -1.65 32.65 -4.04
N ALA A 113 -1.86 31.34 -3.85
CA ALA A 113 -3.18 30.72 -3.92
C ALA A 113 -4.08 31.08 -2.72
N ASP A 114 -5.37 31.24 -2.97
CA ASP A 114 -6.39 31.15 -1.93
C ASP A 114 -6.56 29.67 -1.54
N ILE A 115 -6.15 29.31 -0.33
CA ILE A 115 -6.20 27.92 0.14
C ILE A 115 -7.61 27.34 0.17
N SER A 116 -8.66 28.18 0.25
CA SER A 116 -10.05 27.74 0.19
C SER A 116 -10.46 27.21 -1.19
N ALA A 117 -9.71 27.57 -2.23
CA ALA A 117 -9.89 27.11 -3.59
C ALA A 117 -9.26 25.74 -3.86
N LEU A 118 -8.31 25.30 -3.02
CA LEU A 118 -7.57 24.04 -3.20
C LEU A 118 -8.51 22.84 -3.28
N GLN A 119 -8.25 21.98 -4.27
CA GLN A 119 -9.04 20.78 -4.52
C GLN A 119 -8.11 19.58 -4.55
N GLY A 120 -8.49 18.53 -3.82
CA GLY A 120 -7.65 17.37 -3.73
C GLY A 120 -8.12 16.39 -2.69
N THR A 121 -7.25 15.43 -2.42
CA THR A 121 -7.49 14.33 -1.50
C THR A 121 -6.18 13.95 -0.83
N VAL A 122 -6.19 13.79 0.49
CA VAL A 122 -5.19 12.96 1.18
C VAL A 122 -5.79 11.58 1.42
N GLN A 123 -4.99 10.53 1.34
CA GLN A 123 -5.49 9.18 1.63
C GLN A 123 -5.92 9.06 3.09
N ASN A 124 -5.01 9.40 4.02
CA ASN A 124 -5.30 9.61 5.44
C ASN A 124 -6.14 8.46 6.06
N ASP A 125 -5.80 7.23 5.71
CA ASP A 125 -6.46 6.01 6.19
C ASP A 125 -5.43 5.16 6.91
N ILE A 126 -5.41 5.19 8.24
CA ILE A 126 -4.41 4.46 9.02
C ILE A 126 -4.80 3.01 9.29
N ILE A 127 -6.10 2.66 9.30
CA ILE A 127 -6.53 1.31 9.68
C ILE A 127 -5.98 0.29 8.68
N LYS A 128 -6.11 0.58 7.38
CA LYS A 128 -5.54 -0.29 6.35
C LYS A 128 -4.00 -0.38 6.39
N GLU A 129 -3.31 0.59 7.00
CA GLU A 129 -1.86 0.51 7.19
C GLU A 129 -1.49 -0.60 8.16
N TYR A 130 -2.24 -0.78 9.24
CA TYR A 130 -2.03 -1.87 10.19
C TYR A 130 -2.36 -3.24 9.60
N LEU A 131 -3.27 -3.29 8.62
CA LEU A 131 -3.77 -4.54 8.04
C LEU A 131 -2.94 -5.03 6.84
N SER A 132 -2.43 -4.12 5.99
CA SER A 132 -1.98 -4.51 4.65
C SER A 132 -0.77 -3.78 4.09
N ARG A 133 -0.52 -2.52 4.50
CA ARG A 133 0.46 -1.66 3.81
C ARG A 133 1.69 -1.29 4.63
N GLY A 134 1.60 -1.24 5.96
CA GLY A 134 2.78 -1.14 6.81
C GLY A 134 3.40 0.24 7.00
N THR A 135 2.80 1.32 6.50
CA THR A 135 3.36 2.69 6.58
C THR A 135 2.80 3.51 7.76
N TYR A 136 2.44 2.83 8.86
CA TYR A 136 1.98 3.46 10.11
C TYR A 136 3.15 3.94 10.98
N ILE A 137 2.92 4.91 11.87
CA ILE A 137 3.91 5.34 12.87
C ILE A 137 3.38 5.05 14.27
N CYS A 138 2.25 5.67 14.61
CA CYS A 138 1.68 5.65 15.95
C CYS A 138 0.65 4.52 16.13
N PRO A 139 0.27 4.23 17.38
CA PRO A 139 -0.85 3.35 17.68
C PRO A 139 -2.19 3.83 17.07
N PRO A 140 -3.21 2.98 17.00
CA PRO A 140 -4.49 3.30 16.33
C PRO A 140 -5.19 4.55 16.84
N GLU A 141 -5.32 4.73 18.16
CA GLU A 141 -6.05 5.85 18.76
C GLU A 141 -5.45 7.24 18.43
N PRO A 142 -4.15 7.52 18.69
CA PRO A 142 -3.55 8.81 18.30
C PRO A 142 -3.55 9.02 16.79
N SER A 143 -3.47 7.96 15.99
CA SER A 143 -3.55 8.07 14.53
C SER A 143 -4.95 8.46 14.06
N LEU A 144 -6.00 7.87 14.65
CA LEU A 144 -7.40 8.23 14.39
C LEU A 144 -7.66 9.70 14.75
N ARG A 145 -7.10 10.17 15.87
CA ARG A 145 -7.15 11.58 16.25
C ARG A 145 -6.56 12.48 15.17
N MET A 146 -5.38 12.16 14.63
CA MET A 146 -4.75 12.98 13.58
C MET A 146 -5.56 12.97 12.28
N ILE A 147 -6.20 11.85 11.93
CA ILE A 147 -7.10 11.77 10.77
C ILE A 147 -8.24 12.78 10.90
N THR A 148 -8.89 12.82 12.05
CA THR A 148 -10.03 13.70 12.28
C THR A 148 -9.64 15.15 12.56
N ASP A 149 -8.40 15.42 13.02
CA ASP A 149 -7.83 16.77 13.07
C ASP A 149 -7.68 17.36 11.66
N VAL A 150 -7.17 16.56 10.70
CA VAL A 150 -7.13 16.94 9.27
C VAL A 150 -8.55 17.21 8.75
N ALA A 151 -9.51 16.36 9.07
CA ALA A 151 -10.90 16.54 8.66
C ALA A 151 -11.52 17.83 9.24
N ALA A 152 -11.33 18.11 10.52
CA ALA A 152 -11.83 19.33 11.15
C ALA A 152 -11.19 20.58 10.53
N TYR A 153 -9.87 20.56 10.30
CA TYR A 153 -9.15 21.69 9.68
C TYR A 153 -9.62 21.95 8.24
N THR A 154 -9.75 20.89 7.42
CA THR A 154 -10.17 21.06 6.03
C THR A 154 -11.61 21.57 5.92
N ARG A 155 -12.51 21.22 6.86
CA ARG A 155 -13.86 21.79 6.88
C ARG A 155 -13.85 23.31 6.95
N GLU A 156 -12.98 23.88 7.77
CA GLU A 156 -12.91 25.31 8.03
C GLU A 156 -12.15 26.06 6.94
N HIS A 157 -11.00 25.51 6.50
CA HIS A 157 -10.06 26.26 5.66
C HIS A 157 -9.96 25.75 4.21
N LEU A 158 -10.25 24.47 3.95
CA LEU A 158 -10.13 23.83 2.64
C LEU A 158 -11.43 23.09 2.26
N PRO A 159 -12.58 23.78 2.12
CA PRO A 159 -13.89 23.14 2.05
C PRO A 159 -14.11 22.26 0.81
N LYS A 160 -13.22 22.33 -0.19
CA LYS A 160 -13.23 21.49 -1.40
C LYS A 160 -12.31 20.26 -1.31
N TRP A 161 -11.48 20.17 -0.27
CA TRP A 161 -10.59 19.03 -0.05
C TRP A 161 -11.36 17.83 0.49
N ASN A 162 -10.98 16.62 0.08
CA ASN A 162 -11.46 15.38 0.69
C ASN A 162 -10.43 14.96 1.76
N PRO A 163 -10.76 15.04 3.05
CA PRO A 163 -9.80 14.84 4.13
C PRO A 163 -9.44 13.37 4.38
N MET A 164 -10.19 12.46 3.77
CA MET A 164 -9.98 11.03 3.88
C MET A 164 -10.42 10.33 2.59
N ASN A 165 -9.63 9.34 2.23
CA ASN A 165 -9.92 8.39 1.16
C ASN A 165 -9.75 6.97 1.70
N VAL A 166 -10.86 6.39 2.17
CA VAL A 166 -10.90 5.03 2.75
C VAL A 166 -10.46 4.04 1.68
N CYS A 167 -9.35 3.37 1.91
CA CYS A 167 -8.57 2.74 0.85
C CYS A 167 -8.61 1.22 0.98
N SER A 168 -9.70 0.62 0.48
CA SER A 168 -9.88 -0.83 0.44
C SER A 168 -9.00 -1.53 -0.60
N TYR A 169 -8.39 -0.77 -1.53
CA TYR A 169 -7.45 -1.29 -2.54
C TYR A 169 -6.46 -2.30 -1.97
N HIS A 170 -5.74 -1.89 -0.91
CA HIS A 170 -4.68 -2.69 -0.29
C HIS A 170 -5.20 -3.91 0.48
N LEU A 171 -6.47 -3.90 0.91
CA LEU A 171 -7.06 -5.04 1.60
C LEU A 171 -7.21 -6.22 0.64
N GLN A 172 -7.70 -5.97 -0.58
CA GLN A 172 -7.77 -7.02 -1.61
C GLN A 172 -6.38 -7.46 -2.08
N GLU A 173 -5.40 -6.54 -2.16
CA GLU A 173 -4.00 -6.91 -2.41
C GLU A 173 -3.40 -7.78 -1.28
N ALA A 174 -3.91 -7.66 -0.05
CA ALA A 174 -3.57 -8.51 1.10
C ALA A 174 -4.41 -9.78 1.20
N GLY A 175 -5.31 -10.04 0.24
CA GLY A 175 -6.09 -11.27 0.14
C GLY A 175 -7.55 -11.16 0.58
N ALA A 176 -8.07 -9.97 0.87
CA ALA A 176 -9.48 -9.80 1.21
C ALA A 176 -10.38 -10.40 0.13
N THR A 177 -11.37 -11.17 0.56
CA THR A 177 -12.54 -11.50 -0.25
C THR A 177 -13.38 -10.25 -0.53
N PRO A 178 -14.27 -10.25 -1.54
CA PRO A 178 -15.17 -9.12 -1.80
C PRO A 178 -16.00 -8.69 -0.58
N GLU A 179 -16.47 -9.65 0.21
CA GLU A 179 -17.23 -9.42 1.43
C GLU A 179 -16.37 -8.80 2.55
N GLU A 180 -15.14 -9.27 2.74
CA GLU A 180 -14.17 -8.69 3.69
C GLU A 180 -13.77 -7.27 3.27
N GLU A 181 -13.53 -7.03 1.98
CA GLU A 181 -13.23 -5.68 1.48
C GLU A 181 -14.39 -4.70 1.74
N LEU A 182 -15.63 -5.13 1.46
CA LEU A 182 -16.83 -4.34 1.76
C LEU A 182 -16.90 -4.00 3.25
N ALA A 183 -16.80 -5.00 4.11
CA ALA A 183 -16.98 -4.83 5.55
C ALA A 183 -15.85 -3.99 6.16
N PHE A 184 -14.59 -4.31 5.88
CA PHE A 184 -13.44 -3.64 6.52
C PHE A 184 -13.35 -2.17 6.09
N ALA A 185 -13.66 -1.87 4.84
CA ALA A 185 -13.69 -0.49 4.36
C ALA A 185 -14.83 0.31 4.99
N LEU A 186 -16.05 -0.27 5.06
CA LEU A 186 -17.18 0.40 5.69
C LEU A 186 -16.97 0.58 7.20
N ALA A 187 -16.38 -0.41 7.89
CA ALA A 187 -16.01 -0.31 9.31
C ALA A 187 -14.95 0.77 9.56
N THR A 188 -13.99 0.91 8.64
CA THR A 188 -12.97 1.97 8.72
C THR A 188 -13.60 3.35 8.56
N ALA A 189 -14.53 3.51 7.60
CA ALA A 189 -15.25 4.75 7.39
C ALA A 189 -16.11 5.13 8.61
N THR A 190 -16.82 4.17 9.21
CA THR A 190 -17.65 4.42 10.39
C THR A 190 -16.81 4.78 11.61
N ALA A 191 -15.65 4.13 11.83
CA ALA A 191 -14.75 4.48 12.93
C ALA A 191 -14.28 5.95 12.85
N VAL A 192 -13.96 6.44 11.65
CA VAL A 192 -13.57 7.85 11.46
C VAL A 192 -14.74 8.80 11.63
N LEU A 193 -15.92 8.45 11.12
CA LEU A 193 -17.11 9.29 11.28
C LEU A 193 -17.57 9.37 12.74
N ASP A 194 -17.45 8.29 13.49
CA ASP A 194 -17.81 8.24 14.91
C ASP A 194 -16.92 9.19 15.74
N ASP A 195 -15.60 9.20 15.49
CA ASP A 195 -14.68 10.15 16.13
C ASP A 195 -14.91 11.60 15.65
N LEU A 196 -15.07 11.80 14.33
CA LEU A 196 -15.25 13.12 13.74
C LEU A 196 -16.52 13.83 14.23
N LYS A 197 -17.60 13.08 14.49
CA LYS A 197 -18.87 13.60 14.99
C LYS A 197 -18.70 14.40 16.29
N GLY A 198 -17.73 14.04 17.12
CA GLY A 198 -17.41 14.75 18.37
C GLY A 198 -16.54 15.99 18.19
N LYS A 199 -15.93 16.19 17.01
CA LYS A 199 -14.94 17.25 16.74
C LYS A 199 -15.45 18.40 15.87
N VAL A 200 -16.64 18.26 15.27
CA VAL A 200 -17.23 19.30 14.43
C VAL A 200 -18.63 19.69 14.93
N PRO A 201 -19.08 20.94 14.70
CA PRO A 201 -20.47 21.32 14.97
C PRO A 201 -21.46 20.40 14.25
N ALA A 202 -22.58 20.09 14.89
CA ALA A 202 -23.55 19.11 14.40
C ALA A 202 -24.10 19.46 13.00
N GLU A 203 -24.29 20.74 12.72
CA GLU A 203 -24.74 21.24 11.41
C GLU A 203 -23.72 21.01 10.28
N ASN A 204 -22.45 20.85 10.62
CA ASN A 204 -21.37 20.63 9.66
C ASN A 204 -21.15 19.14 9.36
N PHE A 205 -21.59 18.25 10.25
CA PHE A 205 -21.33 16.82 10.15
C PHE A 205 -21.86 16.18 8.85
N PRO A 206 -23.09 16.46 8.37
CA PRO A 206 -23.57 15.91 7.09
C PRO A 206 -22.66 16.25 5.90
N ALA A 207 -22.17 17.49 5.83
CA ALA A 207 -21.26 17.90 4.76
C ALA A 207 -19.92 17.16 4.84
N MET A 208 -19.45 16.82 6.05
CA MET A 208 -18.25 16.03 6.27
C MET A 208 -18.40 14.57 5.86
N VAL A 209 -19.55 13.95 6.13
CA VAL A 209 -19.89 12.62 5.59
C VAL A 209 -19.80 12.65 4.06
N GLY A 210 -20.35 13.69 3.44
CA GLY A 210 -20.26 13.92 2.00
C GLY A 210 -18.86 14.24 1.48
N ARG A 211 -17.85 14.40 2.34
CA ARG A 211 -16.43 14.59 2.00
C ARG A 211 -15.58 13.34 2.15
N ILE A 212 -16.07 12.30 2.84
CA ILE A 212 -15.43 10.97 2.82
C ILE A 212 -15.48 10.42 1.40
N SER A 213 -14.31 9.97 0.93
CA SER A 213 -14.14 9.31 -0.37
C SER A 213 -13.57 7.91 -0.16
N PHE A 214 -13.62 7.09 -1.20
CA PHE A 214 -13.12 5.72 -1.17
C PHE A 214 -12.12 5.47 -2.31
N PHE A 215 -11.16 4.57 -2.07
CA PHE A 215 -10.24 4.07 -3.08
C PHE A 215 -10.24 2.54 -3.07
N VAL A 216 -10.93 1.97 -4.04
CA VAL A 216 -11.26 0.54 -4.05
C VAL A 216 -10.37 -0.26 -4.99
N ASN A 217 -10.38 -1.58 -4.82
CA ASN A 217 -9.81 -2.53 -5.77
C ASN A 217 -10.89 -3.06 -6.73
N ALA A 218 -10.49 -3.59 -7.88
CA ALA A 218 -11.31 -4.44 -8.72
C ALA A 218 -10.46 -5.50 -9.42
N GLY A 219 -10.65 -6.78 -9.08
CA GLY A 219 -9.96 -7.91 -9.70
C GLY A 219 -10.64 -8.55 -10.91
N ILE A 220 -9.98 -9.55 -11.48
CA ILE A 220 -10.37 -10.19 -12.75
C ILE A 220 -11.74 -10.89 -12.73
N ARG A 221 -12.35 -11.10 -11.56
CA ARG A 221 -13.71 -11.65 -11.43
C ARG A 221 -14.78 -10.60 -11.76
N PHE A 222 -14.80 -10.16 -13.02
CA PHE A 222 -15.60 -9.07 -13.57
C PHE A 222 -17.01 -8.91 -12.98
N VAL A 223 -17.86 -9.95 -13.03
CA VAL A 223 -19.25 -9.86 -12.54
C VAL A 223 -19.29 -9.65 -11.03
N THR A 224 -18.42 -10.32 -10.28
CA THR A 224 -18.36 -10.18 -8.82
C THR A 224 -17.95 -8.77 -8.43
N GLU A 225 -16.95 -8.21 -9.08
CA GLU A 225 -16.46 -6.85 -8.80
C GLU A 225 -17.48 -5.78 -9.15
N LEU A 226 -18.19 -5.93 -10.27
CA LEU A 226 -19.29 -5.04 -10.63
C LEU A 226 -20.39 -5.06 -9.56
N CYS A 227 -20.78 -6.25 -9.10
CA CYS A 227 -21.77 -6.40 -8.04
C CYS A 227 -21.26 -5.86 -6.69
N LYS A 228 -19.96 -6.02 -6.39
CA LYS A 228 -19.31 -5.44 -5.20
C LYS A 228 -19.44 -3.93 -5.19
N MET A 229 -19.22 -3.28 -6.33
CA MET A 229 -19.36 -1.82 -6.40
C MET A 229 -20.79 -1.33 -6.22
N ARG A 230 -21.79 -2.06 -6.73
CA ARG A 230 -23.21 -1.77 -6.44
C ARG A 230 -23.53 -1.98 -4.96
N ALA A 231 -23.00 -3.04 -4.34
CA ALA A 231 -23.16 -3.30 -2.92
C ALA A 231 -22.55 -2.19 -2.05
N PHE A 232 -21.35 -1.68 -2.39
CA PHE A 232 -20.74 -0.53 -1.72
C PHE A 232 -21.66 0.70 -1.74
N VAL A 233 -22.21 1.04 -2.90
CA VAL A 233 -23.11 2.19 -3.06
C VAL A 233 -24.33 2.07 -2.17
N GLU A 234 -24.99 0.90 -2.17
CA GLU A 234 -26.21 0.67 -1.41
C GLU A 234 -25.96 0.61 0.11
N LEU A 235 -24.90 -0.08 0.55
CA LEU A 235 -24.55 -0.17 1.96
C LEU A 235 -24.11 1.18 2.53
N TRP A 236 -23.35 1.96 1.78
CA TRP A 236 -22.91 3.28 2.24
C TRP A 236 -24.09 4.25 2.38
N ASP A 237 -25.03 4.25 1.43
CA ASP A 237 -26.26 5.04 1.54
C ASP A 237 -27.10 4.63 2.76
N GLU A 238 -27.28 3.31 2.96
CA GLU A 238 -27.97 2.74 4.12
C GLU A 238 -27.33 3.17 5.45
N ILE A 239 -26.01 3.01 5.60
CA ILE A 239 -25.25 3.38 6.81
C ILE A 239 -25.39 4.89 7.08
N CYS A 240 -25.19 5.73 6.06
CA CYS A 240 -25.29 7.18 6.23
C CYS A 240 -26.70 7.63 6.62
N ALA A 241 -27.74 6.99 6.08
CA ALA A 241 -29.12 7.30 6.39
C ALA A 241 -29.51 6.82 7.80
N THR A 242 -29.18 5.58 8.14
CA THR A 242 -29.69 4.90 9.34
C THR A 242 -28.83 5.12 10.57
N ARG A 243 -27.50 5.02 10.46
CA ARG A 243 -26.56 5.21 11.59
C ARG A 243 -26.34 6.68 11.90
N TYR A 244 -26.22 7.51 10.85
CA TYR A 244 -25.82 8.92 10.98
C TYR A 244 -26.95 9.93 10.76
N GLY A 245 -28.13 9.49 10.29
CA GLY A 245 -29.29 10.38 10.11
C GLY A 245 -29.06 11.48 9.05
N VAL A 246 -28.18 11.25 8.08
CA VAL A 246 -27.88 12.24 7.03
C VAL A 246 -29.04 12.25 6.03
N GLU A 247 -29.87 13.29 6.04
CA GLU A 247 -31.09 13.37 5.21
C GLU A 247 -30.83 13.71 3.73
N ASP A 248 -29.85 14.58 3.45
CA ASP A 248 -29.52 14.97 2.08
C ASP A 248 -28.77 13.84 1.35
N ALA A 249 -29.43 13.24 0.36
CA ALA A 249 -28.87 12.18 -0.48
C ALA A 249 -27.57 12.58 -1.20
N LYS A 250 -27.32 13.89 -1.40
CA LYS A 250 -26.04 14.39 -1.93
C LYS A 250 -24.85 13.98 -1.06
N TYR A 251 -25.01 14.01 0.27
CA TYR A 251 -23.95 13.70 1.22
C TYR A 251 -23.80 12.19 1.48
N ARG A 252 -24.78 11.37 1.07
CA ARG A 252 -24.72 9.90 1.19
C ARG A 252 -24.14 9.20 -0.03
N ARG A 253 -23.73 9.94 -1.06
CA ARG A 253 -23.18 9.35 -2.30
C ARG A 253 -21.85 8.65 -2.01
N PHE A 254 -21.76 7.38 -2.38
CA PHE A 254 -20.49 6.66 -2.42
C PHE A 254 -19.63 7.19 -3.56
N ARG A 255 -18.60 7.97 -3.23
CA ARG A 255 -17.67 8.58 -4.20
C ARG A 255 -16.34 7.86 -4.10
N TYR A 256 -15.95 7.20 -5.19
CA TYR A 256 -14.72 6.42 -5.18
C TYR A 256 -13.85 6.63 -6.41
N GLY A 257 -12.54 6.56 -6.17
CA GLY A 257 -11.56 6.23 -7.20
C GLY A 257 -11.21 4.74 -7.12
N VAL A 258 -10.60 4.22 -8.17
CA VAL A 258 -10.20 2.81 -8.25
C VAL A 258 -8.81 2.70 -8.87
N GLN A 259 -8.01 1.77 -8.34
CA GLN A 259 -6.98 1.11 -9.11
C GLN A 259 -7.39 -0.34 -9.30
N VAL A 260 -7.33 -0.82 -10.53
CA VAL A 260 -7.61 -2.24 -10.82
C VAL A 260 -6.50 -3.12 -10.24
N ASN A 261 -6.85 -4.36 -9.94
CA ASN A 261 -6.04 -5.24 -9.12
C ASN A 261 -4.64 -5.47 -9.69
N SER A 262 -3.59 -5.21 -8.90
CA SER A 262 -2.21 -5.47 -9.33
C SER A 262 -1.75 -6.87 -8.89
N LEU A 263 -2.27 -7.40 -7.78
CA LEU A 263 -2.00 -8.76 -7.28
C LEU A 263 -2.32 -9.87 -8.31
N GLY A 264 -3.25 -9.64 -9.23
CA GLY A 264 -3.63 -10.56 -10.29
C GLY A 264 -2.78 -10.47 -11.57
N LEU A 265 -1.87 -9.50 -11.65
CA LEU A 265 -0.97 -9.32 -12.79
C LEU A 265 0.23 -10.26 -12.65
N THR A 266 0.71 -10.76 -13.79
CA THR A 266 1.73 -11.82 -13.81
C THR A 266 3.03 -11.32 -14.43
N GLU A 267 4.15 -11.76 -13.86
CA GLU A 267 5.49 -11.60 -14.45
C GLU A 267 5.64 -12.49 -15.70
N GLN A 268 5.12 -13.71 -15.65
CA GLN A 268 5.09 -14.63 -16.77
C GLN A 268 4.06 -14.16 -17.81
N GLN A 269 4.47 -14.14 -19.08
CA GLN A 269 3.65 -13.66 -20.21
C GLN A 269 2.91 -12.34 -19.89
N PRO A 270 3.65 -11.28 -19.53
CA PRO A 270 3.08 -10.05 -18.95
C PRO A 270 2.16 -9.28 -19.92
N GLU A 271 2.20 -9.58 -21.21
CA GLU A 271 1.29 -9.01 -22.22
C GLU A 271 -0.17 -9.37 -21.94
N ASN A 272 -0.41 -10.52 -21.29
CA ASN A 272 -1.74 -10.92 -20.85
C ASN A 272 -2.35 -9.92 -19.85
N ASN A 273 -1.52 -9.14 -19.14
CA ASN A 273 -1.97 -8.12 -18.20
C ASN A 273 -2.78 -7.02 -18.89
N VAL A 274 -2.53 -6.71 -20.17
CA VAL A 274 -3.34 -5.72 -20.92
C VAL A 274 -4.81 -6.11 -20.93
N TYR A 275 -5.11 -7.40 -21.16
CA TYR A 275 -6.48 -7.90 -21.17
C TYR A 275 -7.08 -7.97 -19.76
N ARG A 276 -6.28 -8.35 -18.76
CA ARG A 276 -6.72 -8.36 -17.36
C ARG A 276 -7.17 -6.98 -16.90
N ILE A 277 -6.30 -5.98 -17.11
CA ILE A 277 -6.55 -4.57 -16.78
C ILE A 277 -7.80 -4.05 -17.48
N LEU A 278 -8.00 -4.39 -18.77
CA LEU A 278 -9.20 -3.99 -19.50
C LEU A 278 -10.48 -4.58 -18.87
N LEU A 279 -10.50 -5.88 -18.58
CA LEU A 279 -11.65 -6.56 -17.99
C LEU A 279 -11.98 -6.02 -16.59
N GLU A 280 -10.95 -5.74 -15.79
CA GLU A 280 -11.09 -5.13 -14.47
C GLU A 280 -11.63 -3.70 -14.57
N THR A 281 -11.16 -2.91 -15.55
CA THR A 281 -11.64 -1.55 -15.80
C THR A 281 -13.12 -1.54 -16.18
N LEU A 282 -13.59 -2.53 -16.95
CA LEU A 282 -15.00 -2.65 -17.31
C LEU A 282 -15.87 -2.90 -16.07
N ALA A 283 -15.40 -3.64 -15.06
CA ALA A 283 -16.18 -3.95 -13.86
C ALA A 283 -16.61 -2.68 -13.09
N VAL A 284 -15.81 -1.61 -13.16
CA VAL A 284 -15.99 -0.37 -12.40
C VAL A 284 -16.48 0.81 -13.24
N THR A 285 -16.58 0.64 -14.57
CA THR A 285 -17.00 1.70 -15.49
C THR A 285 -18.38 1.46 -16.11
N LEU A 286 -18.80 0.20 -16.28
CA LEU A 286 -20.02 -0.13 -17.02
C LEU A 286 -21.32 0.20 -16.26
N SER A 287 -21.39 -0.09 -14.96
CA SER A 287 -22.57 0.16 -14.12
C SER A 287 -22.69 1.65 -13.79
N LYS A 288 -23.62 2.38 -14.43
CA LYS A 288 -23.82 3.83 -14.23
C LYS A 288 -24.09 4.20 -12.77
N LYS A 289 -24.86 3.40 -12.02
CA LYS A 289 -25.18 3.61 -10.59
C LYS A 289 -23.97 3.48 -9.69
N ALA A 290 -22.97 2.70 -10.11
CA ALA A 290 -21.77 2.44 -9.34
C ALA A 290 -20.49 2.82 -10.11
N ARG A 291 -20.57 3.72 -11.10
CA ARG A 291 -19.43 4.07 -11.96
C ARG A 291 -18.37 4.83 -11.17
N ALA A 292 -17.10 4.43 -11.35
CA ALA A 292 -15.96 5.10 -10.74
C ALA A 292 -15.90 6.59 -11.11
N ARG A 293 -15.45 7.42 -10.17
CA ARG A 293 -15.25 8.87 -10.37
C ARG A 293 -13.83 9.21 -10.81
N ALA A 294 -12.88 8.36 -10.48
CA ALA A 294 -11.50 8.43 -10.93
C ALA A 294 -11.01 7.00 -11.20
N VAL A 295 -10.33 6.79 -12.32
CA VAL A 295 -9.73 5.49 -12.65
C VAL A 295 -8.23 5.70 -12.78
N GLN A 296 -7.50 4.83 -12.10
CA GLN A 296 -6.06 4.70 -12.16
C GLN A 296 -5.76 3.28 -12.63
N LEU A 297 -4.98 3.15 -13.70
CA LEU A 297 -4.64 1.82 -14.24
C LEU A 297 -3.15 1.56 -14.02
N PRO A 298 -2.76 0.36 -13.55
CA PRO A 298 -1.37 -0.07 -13.57
C PRO A 298 -0.90 -0.22 -15.02
N ALA A 299 0.40 -0.38 -15.20
CA ALA A 299 0.94 -0.74 -16.50
C ALA A 299 0.92 -2.25 -16.71
N TRP A 300 1.01 -2.69 -17.97
CA TRP A 300 1.06 -4.12 -18.30
C TRP A 300 2.29 -4.84 -17.70
N ASN A 301 3.37 -4.11 -17.47
CA ASN A 301 4.62 -4.59 -16.88
C ASN A 301 4.76 -4.33 -15.36
N GLU A 302 3.67 -3.99 -14.65
CA GLU A 302 3.69 -3.69 -13.21
C GLU A 302 4.33 -4.81 -12.37
N ALA A 303 4.10 -6.07 -12.74
CA ALA A 303 4.66 -7.23 -12.05
C ALA A 303 6.18 -7.41 -12.27
N LEU A 304 6.76 -6.72 -13.26
CA LEU A 304 8.20 -6.76 -13.56
C LEU A 304 8.97 -5.67 -12.80
N GLY A 305 8.33 -4.52 -12.56
CA GLY A 305 8.96 -3.35 -11.96
C GLY A 305 8.26 -2.05 -12.34
N LEU A 306 8.93 -0.93 -12.10
CA LEU A 306 8.35 0.39 -12.38
C LEU A 306 8.13 0.60 -13.88
N PRO A 307 6.97 1.16 -14.27
CA PRO A 307 6.63 1.35 -15.67
C PRO A 307 7.37 2.53 -16.30
N ARG A 308 7.70 2.40 -17.59
CA ARG A 308 8.28 3.48 -18.38
C ARG A 308 7.18 4.47 -18.79
N PRO A 309 7.53 5.70 -19.19
CA PRO A 309 6.55 6.67 -19.70
C PRO A 309 5.71 6.15 -20.89
N TRP A 310 6.25 5.23 -21.70
CA TRP A 310 5.52 4.59 -22.78
C TRP A 310 4.45 3.60 -22.26
N ASP A 311 4.78 2.81 -21.25
CA ASP A 311 3.84 1.86 -20.64
C ASP A 311 2.67 2.60 -19.96
N GLN A 312 2.97 3.69 -19.23
CA GLN A 312 1.94 4.57 -18.63
C GLN A 312 1.02 5.19 -19.68
N GLN A 313 1.57 5.60 -20.83
CA GLN A 313 0.77 6.14 -21.92
C GLN A 313 -0.21 5.09 -22.46
N TRP A 314 0.20 3.82 -22.51
CA TRP A 314 -0.68 2.74 -22.96
C TRP A 314 -1.90 2.59 -22.06
N SER A 315 -1.70 2.58 -20.74
CA SER A 315 -2.79 2.56 -19.76
C SER A 315 -3.69 3.81 -19.84
N LEU A 316 -3.12 5.00 -20.10
CA LEU A 316 -3.90 6.21 -20.33
C LEU A 316 -4.79 6.11 -21.60
N ARG A 317 -4.26 5.55 -22.68
CA ARG A 317 -5.02 5.36 -23.94
C ARG A 317 -6.19 4.41 -23.75
N MET A 318 -6.04 3.36 -22.95
CA MET A 318 -7.16 2.45 -22.62
C MET A 318 -8.35 3.21 -22.03
N GLN A 319 -8.10 4.12 -21.06
CA GLN A 319 -9.17 4.93 -20.46
C GLN A 319 -9.81 5.90 -21.46
N GLN A 320 -8.99 6.54 -22.30
CA GLN A 320 -9.47 7.52 -23.29
C GLN A 320 -10.31 6.86 -24.38
N ILE A 321 -9.88 5.71 -24.91
CA ILE A 321 -10.64 4.92 -25.88
C ILE A 321 -12.00 4.55 -25.27
N LEU A 322 -12.00 3.97 -24.06
CA LEU A 322 -13.24 3.58 -23.38
C LEU A 322 -14.18 4.77 -23.17
N ALA A 323 -13.67 5.93 -22.77
CA ALA A 323 -14.48 7.10 -22.47
C ALA A 323 -14.96 7.89 -23.70
N TYR A 324 -14.16 7.95 -24.76
CA TYR A 324 -14.39 8.86 -25.89
C TYR A 324 -14.79 8.18 -27.19
N GLU A 325 -14.40 6.93 -27.41
CA GLU A 325 -14.70 6.20 -28.65
C GLU A 325 -15.92 5.28 -28.52
N THR A 326 -16.34 4.97 -27.30
CA THR A 326 -17.57 4.20 -27.03
C THR A 326 -18.76 5.10 -26.70
N ASP A 327 -19.96 4.52 -26.78
CA ASP A 327 -21.24 5.12 -26.38
C ASP A 327 -21.59 4.87 -24.90
N LEU A 328 -20.66 4.32 -24.10
CA LEU A 328 -20.88 3.95 -22.70
C LEU A 328 -21.47 5.09 -21.84
N LEU A 329 -21.06 6.34 -22.09
CA LEU A 329 -21.49 7.51 -21.33
C LEU A 329 -22.83 8.07 -21.81
N GLU A 330 -23.48 7.45 -22.80
CA GLU A 330 -24.73 7.90 -23.41
C GLU A 330 -25.93 7.06 -22.93
N PHE A 331 -25.70 5.86 -22.38
CA PHE A 331 -26.78 4.98 -21.93
C PHE A 331 -27.05 5.06 -20.42
N ASP A 332 -28.23 4.59 -20.04
CA ASP A 332 -28.57 4.30 -18.64
C ASP A 332 -27.85 3.05 -18.13
N ASP A 333 -28.08 2.68 -16.87
CA ASP A 333 -27.41 1.54 -16.27
C ASP A 333 -27.83 0.22 -16.93
N LEU A 334 -26.90 -0.44 -17.61
CA LEU A 334 -27.14 -1.69 -18.35
C LEU A 334 -27.49 -2.89 -17.46
N PHE A 335 -27.28 -2.79 -16.14
CA PHE A 335 -27.46 -3.89 -15.21
C PHE A 335 -28.74 -3.77 -14.37
N ASP A 336 -29.52 -2.72 -14.58
CA ASP A 336 -30.80 -2.54 -13.90
C ASP A 336 -31.83 -3.60 -14.31
N GLY A 337 -32.51 -4.18 -13.31
CA GLY A 337 -33.53 -5.21 -13.52
C GLY A 337 -32.97 -6.58 -13.92
N ASN A 338 -31.66 -6.81 -13.79
CA ASN A 338 -31.04 -8.10 -14.06
C ASN A 338 -31.07 -8.99 -12.80
N PRO A 339 -31.84 -10.11 -12.79
CA PRO A 339 -32.00 -10.93 -11.59
C PRO A 339 -30.71 -11.59 -11.09
N ALA A 340 -29.73 -11.83 -11.97
CA ALA A 340 -28.45 -12.41 -11.58
C ALA A 340 -27.57 -11.39 -10.84
N ILE A 341 -27.59 -10.14 -11.30
CA ILE A 341 -26.90 -9.03 -10.63
C ILE A 341 -27.54 -8.77 -9.28
N ASP A 342 -28.88 -8.63 -9.22
CA ASP A 342 -29.59 -8.36 -7.97
C ASP A 342 -29.33 -9.43 -6.90
N ARG A 343 -29.36 -10.72 -7.29
CA ARG A 343 -29.01 -11.83 -6.37
C ARG A 343 -27.58 -11.73 -5.87
N LYS A 344 -26.60 -11.47 -6.74
CA LYS A 344 -25.18 -11.40 -6.32
C LYS A 344 -24.91 -10.17 -5.45
N VAL A 345 -25.51 -9.02 -5.76
CA VAL A 345 -25.44 -7.81 -4.93
C VAL A 345 -26.02 -8.08 -3.54
N ASN A 346 -27.20 -8.70 -3.45
CA ASN A 346 -27.81 -9.01 -2.16
C ASN A 346 -26.97 -10.00 -1.33
N ALA A 347 -26.43 -11.05 -1.95
CA ALA A 347 -25.54 -11.99 -1.26
C ALA A 347 -24.28 -11.30 -0.70
N LEU A 348 -23.65 -10.41 -1.48
CA LEU A 348 -22.50 -9.62 -1.02
C LEU A 348 -22.86 -8.71 0.16
N LYS A 349 -24.03 -8.06 0.11
CA LYS A 349 -24.51 -7.21 1.21
C LYS A 349 -24.79 -8.01 2.48
N GLU A 350 -25.37 -9.19 2.36
CA GLU A 350 -25.62 -10.07 3.52
C GLU A 350 -24.31 -10.49 4.19
N GLY A 351 -23.31 -10.93 3.41
CA GLY A 351 -21.97 -11.25 3.91
C GLY A 351 -21.30 -10.05 4.58
N ALA A 352 -21.31 -8.90 3.91
CA ALA A 352 -20.71 -7.68 4.45
C ALA A 352 -21.39 -7.20 5.75
N ARG A 353 -22.72 -7.31 5.87
CA ARG A 353 -23.43 -6.96 7.11
C ARG A 353 -23.11 -7.91 8.26
N ALA A 354 -22.98 -9.21 7.98
CA ALA A 354 -22.59 -10.19 9.00
C ALA A 354 -21.18 -9.90 9.53
N GLU A 355 -20.24 -9.64 8.63
CA GLU A 355 -18.86 -9.29 8.97
C GLU A 355 -18.78 -7.94 9.73
N LEU A 356 -19.53 -6.92 9.30
CA LEU A 356 -19.65 -5.64 10.02
C LEU A 356 -20.19 -5.83 11.44
N ALA A 357 -21.22 -6.66 11.63
CA ALA A 357 -21.78 -6.93 12.95
C ALA A 357 -20.77 -7.63 13.87
N GLN A 358 -19.94 -8.52 13.31
CA GLN A 358 -18.84 -9.13 14.06
C GLN A 358 -17.81 -8.08 14.50
N ILE A 359 -17.37 -7.22 13.58
CA ILE A 359 -16.41 -6.14 13.87
C ILE A 359 -16.96 -5.19 14.94
N ASP A 360 -18.23 -4.79 14.83
CA ASP A 360 -18.89 -3.94 15.84
C ASP A 360 -18.91 -4.64 17.21
N GLY A 361 -19.16 -5.95 17.26
CA GLY A 361 -19.10 -6.76 18.48
C GLY A 361 -17.70 -6.84 19.13
N MET A 362 -16.64 -6.53 18.38
CA MET A 362 -15.25 -6.49 18.84
C MET A 362 -14.78 -5.06 19.18
N GLY A 363 -15.70 -4.09 19.25
CA GLY A 363 -15.37 -2.68 19.53
C GLY A 363 -15.07 -1.85 18.29
N GLY A 364 -15.58 -2.27 17.13
CA GLY A 364 -15.38 -1.58 15.86
C GLY A 364 -14.01 -1.85 15.24
N ALA A 365 -13.70 -1.15 14.13
CA ALA A 365 -12.49 -1.41 13.34
C ALA A 365 -11.18 -1.32 14.15
N VAL A 366 -11.10 -0.41 15.13
CA VAL A 366 -9.91 -0.26 15.98
C VAL A 366 -9.72 -1.46 16.92
N GLY A 367 -10.80 -1.94 17.54
CA GLY A 367 -10.76 -3.13 18.40
C GLY A 367 -10.56 -4.44 17.63
N ALA A 368 -10.94 -4.46 16.35
CA ALA A 368 -10.89 -5.65 15.50
C ALA A 368 -9.64 -5.79 14.62
N ILE A 369 -8.59 -4.95 14.78
CA ILE A 369 -7.40 -4.95 13.89
C ILE A 369 -6.76 -6.33 13.79
N GLU A 370 -6.54 -7.01 14.91
CA GLU A 370 -5.91 -8.35 14.93
C GLU A 370 -6.77 -9.39 14.20
N TYR A 371 -8.08 -9.36 14.43
CA TYR A 371 -9.03 -10.23 13.73
C TYR A 371 -9.06 -9.95 12.23
N MET A 372 -9.21 -8.69 11.82
CA MET A 372 -9.22 -8.33 10.40
C MET A 372 -7.91 -8.74 9.73
N LYS A 373 -6.77 -8.57 10.39
CA LYS A 373 -5.46 -8.97 9.84
C LYS A 373 -5.35 -10.48 9.67
N SER A 374 -5.77 -11.28 10.66
CA SER A 374 -5.72 -12.75 10.55
C SER A 374 -6.65 -13.26 9.43
N ARG A 375 -7.84 -12.67 9.28
CA ARG A 375 -8.76 -12.97 8.17
C ARG A 375 -8.13 -12.71 6.80
N LEU A 376 -7.42 -11.59 6.62
CA LEU A 376 -6.68 -11.32 5.38
C LEU A 376 -5.63 -12.40 5.08
N VAL A 377 -4.84 -12.77 6.08
CA VAL A 377 -3.81 -13.82 5.94
C VAL A 377 -4.45 -15.16 5.57
N GLU A 378 -5.55 -15.54 6.23
CA GLU A 378 -6.29 -16.78 5.95
C GLU A 378 -6.89 -16.80 4.53
N SER A 379 -7.52 -15.70 4.10
CA SER A 379 -8.12 -15.58 2.77
C SER A 379 -7.04 -15.59 1.68
N ASN A 380 -5.90 -14.95 1.93
CA ASN A 380 -4.75 -14.98 1.02
C ASN A 380 -4.14 -16.39 0.91
N ALA A 381 -3.92 -17.08 2.03
CA ALA A 381 -3.41 -18.45 2.04
C ALA A 381 -4.35 -19.39 1.25
N THR A 382 -5.66 -19.23 1.42
CA THR A 382 -6.68 -19.97 0.66
C THR A 382 -6.57 -19.70 -0.84
N ARG A 383 -6.43 -18.43 -1.23
CA ARG A 383 -6.25 -18.03 -2.64
C ARG A 383 -5.00 -18.68 -3.24
N ILE A 384 -3.85 -18.61 -2.56
CA ILE A 384 -2.60 -19.21 -3.06
C ILE A 384 -2.74 -20.72 -3.19
N ALA A 385 -3.27 -21.42 -2.18
CA ALA A 385 -3.50 -22.85 -2.26
C ALA A 385 -4.39 -23.24 -3.46
N SER A 386 -5.41 -22.43 -3.78
CA SER A 386 -6.26 -22.69 -4.96
C SER A 386 -5.50 -22.50 -6.29
N ILE A 387 -4.48 -21.64 -6.34
CA ILE A 387 -3.64 -21.44 -7.52
C ILE A 387 -2.64 -22.58 -7.65
N GLU A 388 -2.01 -23.00 -6.54
CA GLU A 388 -1.06 -24.12 -6.51
C GLU A 388 -1.71 -25.44 -6.93
N THR A 389 -2.93 -25.72 -6.44
CA THR A 389 -3.68 -26.94 -6.80
C THR A 389 -4.32 -26.88 -8.19
N GLY A 390 -4.31 -25.70 -8.84
CA GLY A 390 -4.90 -25.48 -10.16
C GLY A 390 -6.43 -25.30 -10.15
N GLU A 391 -7.09 -25.26 -8.98
CA GLU A 391 -8.51 -24.90 -8.86
C GLU A 391 -8.77 -23.51 -9.45
N THR A 392 -7.93 -22.54 -9.09
CA THR A 392 -7.87 -21.23 -9.73
C THR A 392 -6.85 -21.27 -10.86
N THR A 393 -7.32 -21.27 -12.11
CA THR A 393 -6.45 -21.18 -13.29
C THR A 393 -5.88 -19.77 -13.45
N VAL A 394 -4.56 -19.66 -13.59
CA VAL A 394 -3.83 -18.44 -13.95
C VAL A 394 -3.06 -18.67 -15.25
N VAL A 395 -3.58 -18.11 -16.34
CA VAL A 395 -3.01 -18.25 -17.70
C VAL A 395 -1.56 -17.72 -17.74
N GLY A 396 -0.65 -18.55 -18.25
CA GLY A 396 0.78 -18.25 -18.34
C GLY A 396 1.58 -18.59 -17.07
N VAL A 397 0.91 -18.94 -15.97
CA VAL A 397 1.55 -19.27 -14.68
C VAL A 397 1.39 -20.75 -14.35
N ASN A 398 0.18 -21.21 -14.05
CA ASN A 398 -0.09 -22.63 -13.75
C ASN A 398 -0.71 -23.40 -14.92
N LYS A 399 -1.11 -22.70 -15.99
CA LYS A 399 -1.70 -23.31 -17.18
C LYS A 399 -1.32 -22.54 -18.44
N TRP A 400 -1.01 -23.28 -19.51
CA TRP A 400 -0.48 -22.74 -20.77
C TRP A 400 0.81 -21.93 -20.57
N GLN A 401 1.78 -22.54 -19.89
CA GLN A 401 3.07 -21.94 -19.55
C GLN A 401 3.97 -21.70 -20.78
N ALA A 402 3.92 -22.60 -21.77
CA ALA A 402 4.69 -22.46 -23.00
C ALA A 402 4.15 -21.32 -23.87
N GLY A 403 5.06 -20.55 -24.47
CA GLY A 403 4.76 -19.45 -25.38
C GLY A 403 5.98 -19.06 -26.22
N GLU A 404 5.77 -18.14 -27.17
CA GLU A 404 6.86 -17.56 -27.97
C GLU A 404 7.60 -16.46 -27.18
N PRO A 405 8.89 -16.22 -27.43
CA PRO A 405 9.62 -15.12 -26.81
C PRO A 405 8.96 -13.76 -27.10
N SER A 406 8.75 -12.96 -26.07
CA SER A 406 8.16 -11.63 -26.23
C SER A 406 9.20 -10.60 -26.71
N PRO A 407 8.89 -9.80 -27.75
CA PRO A 407 9.73 -8.68 -28.13
C PRO A 407 9.59 -7.48 -27.17
N LEU A 408 8.58 -7.45 -26.31
CA LEU A 408 8.33 -6.33 -25.40
C LEU A 408 9.14 -6.42 -24.10
N THR A 409 9.56 -7.63 -23.73
CA THR A 409 10.41 -7.90 -22.56
C THR A 409 11.88 -8.12 -22.93
N ALA A 410 12.22 -8.01 -24.22
CA ALA A 410 13.59 -8.18 -24.69
C ALA A 410 14.42 -6.90 -24.49
N GLY A 411 15.46 -6.98 -23.64
CA GLY A 411 16.48 -5.94 -23.45
C GLY A 411 16.47 -5.27 -22.07
N ASP A 412 17.60 -4.63 -21.74
CA ASP A 412 17.89 -4.06 -20.41
C ASP A 412 16.98 -2.86 -20.03
N ASP A 413 16.26 -2.28 -21.01
CA ASP A 413 15.34 -1.15 -20.85
C ASP A 413 13.87 -1.58 -20.71
N ALA A 414 13.58 -2.80 -20.26
CA ALA A 414 12.20 -3.32 -20.13
C ALA A 414 11.43 -2.70 -18.95
N ILE A 415 12.15 -2.28 -17.90
CA ILE A 415 11.61 -1.62 -16.71
C ILE A 415 12.39 -0.34 -16.40
N MET A 416 11.83 0.51 -15.56
CA MET A 416 12.49 1.73 -15.13
C MET A 416 13.36 1.48 -13.89
N VAL A 417 14.65 1.82 -13.97
CA VAL A 417 15.61 1.70 -12.87
C VAL A 417 15.80 3.04 -12.15
N SER A 418 15.92 3.01 -10.82
CA SER A 418 16.19 4.20 -10.00
C SER A 418 17.58 4.77 -10.29
N ASP A 419 17.71 6.10 -10.39
CA ASP A 419 19.02 6.76 -10.52
C ASP A 419 19.88 6.54 -9.26
N PRO A 420 21.06 5.89 -9.35
CA PRO A 420 21.93 5.61 -8.22
C PRO A 420 22.50 6.88 -7.56
N LYS A 421 22.42 8.06 -8.22
CA LYS A 421 22.86 9.35 -7.67
C LYS A 421 21.75 10.11 -6.95
N ALA A 422 20.49 9.69 -7.08
CA ALA A 422 19.35 10.42 -6.54
C ALA A 422 19.37 10.51 -5.00
N GLU A 423 19.73 9.42 -4.32
CA GLU A 423 19.85 9.39 -2.86
C GLU A 423 20.95 10.35 -2.37
N ALA A 424 22.15 10.27 -2.96
CA ALA A 424 23.26 11.17 -2.60
C ALA A 424 22.93 12.65 -2.87
N ASP A 425 22.17 12.93 -3.92
CA ASP A 425 21.70 14.27 -4.25
C ASP A 425 20.64 14.78 -3.26
N GLN A 426 19.71 13.92 -2.83
CA GLN A 426 18.73 14.23 -1.79
C GLN A 426 19.41 14.52 -0.45
N LEU A 427 20.39 13.71 -0.03
CA LEU A 427 21.15 13.91 1.20
C LEU A 427 21.85 15.28 1.21
N ARG A 428 22.55 15.62 0.12
CA ARG A 428 23.21 16.92 -0.02
C ARG A 428 22.21 18.10 0.06
N ARG A 429 21.02 17.97 -0.53
CA ARG A 429 19.97 19.00 -0.42
C ARG A 429 19.47 19.13 1.02
N LEU A 430 19.24 18.01 1.69
CA LEU A 430 18.78 17.97 3.08
C LEU A 430 19.81 18.64 4.01
N ASP A 431 21.10 18.33 3.86
CA ASP A 431 22.18 18.95 4.63
C ASP A 431 22.21 20.47 4.40
N ALA A 432 22.13 20.90 3.14
CA ALA A 432 22.08 22.31 2.79
C ALA A 432 20.83 23.00 3.37
N TRP A 433 19.68 22.34 3.39
CA TRP A 433 18.46 22.87 3.99
C TRP A 433 18.61 23.05 5.51
N LYS A 434 19.09 22.01 6.20
CA LYS A 434 19.33 22.03 7.65
C LYS A 434 20.34 23.11 8.05
N ALA A 435 21.36 23.36 7.22
CA ALA A 435 22.40 24.35 7.48
C ALA A 435 21.95 25.82 7.28
N ASN A 436 20.96 26.08 6.42
CA ASN A 436 20.57 27.44 6.04
C ASN A 436 19.29 27.96 6.71
N ARG A 437 18.56 27.11 7.44
CA ARG A 437 17.30 27.48 8.11
C ARG A 437 17.52 28.19 9.45
N ASP A 438 16.49 28.88 9.90
CA ASP A 438 16.45 29.48 11.24
C ASP A 438 16.19 28.41 12.31
N SER A 439 17.22 28.08 13.08
CA SER A 439 17.16 27.05 14.12
C SER A 439 16.25 27.43 15.30
N GLU A 440 16.13 28.71 15.64
CA GLU A 440 15.25 29.16 16.72
C GLU A 440 13.78 29.08 16.31
N ALA A 441 13.47 29.46 15.06
CA ALA A 441 12.14 29.31 14.50
C ALA A 441 11.70 27.83 14.43
N VAL A 442 12.60 26.94 14.00
CA VAL A 442 12.38 25.49 13.98
C VAL A 442 12.06 24.96 15.38
N ALA A 443 12.91 25.27 16.37
CA ALA A 443 12.72 24.80 17.75
C ALA A 443 11.38 25.28 18.34
N LYS A 444 11.01 26.53 18.07
CA LYS A 444 9.73 27.10 18.51
C LYS A 444 8.53 26.39 17.86
N ALA A 445 8.57 26.16 16.55
CA ALA A 445 7.49 25.50 15.83
C ALA A 445 7.31 24.04 16.29
N LEU A 446 8.40 23.29 16.46
CA LEU A 446 8.37 21.94 17.03
C LEU A 446 7.84 21.92 18.46
N GLY A 447 8.14 22.94 19.26
CA GLY A 447 7.57 23.13 20.60
C GLY A 447 6.04 23.28 20.57
N GLN A 448 5.51 24.06 19.62
CA GLN A 448 4.07 24.22 19.43
C GLN A 448 3.39 22.94 18.94
N LEU A 449 4.02 22.20 18.03
CA LEU A 449 3.54 20.89 17.58
C LEU A 449 3.47 19.90 18.75
N ARG A 450 4.52 19.86 19.58
CA ARG A 450 4.57 19.00 20.77
C ARG A 450 3.45 19.34 21.74
N ALA A 451 3.25 20.62 22.02
CA ALA A 451 2.17 21.08 22.89
C ALA A 451 0.80 20.64 22.35
N ALA A 452 0.55 20.84 21.05
CA ALA A 452 -0.71 20.43 20.44
C ALA A 452 -0.93 18.92 20.50
N ALA A 453 0.10 18.13 20.22
CA ALA A 453 0.04 16.68 20.35
C ALA A 453 -0.29 16.25 21.80
N GLN A 454 0.22 16.96 22.82
CA GLN A 454 -0.02 16.64 24.24
C GLN A 454 -1.38 17.12 24.77
N ASP A 455 -1.82 18.32 24.40
CA ASP A 455 -2.98 18.98 25.03
C ASP A 455 -4.32 18.68 24.36
N GLY A 456 -4.31 18.00 23.21
CA GLY A 456 -5.53 17.64 22.48
C GLY A 456 -5.93 18.62 21.37
N SER A 457 -5.23 19.76 21.23
CA SER A 457 -5.51 20.72 20.16
C SER A 457 -5.15 20.18 18.77
N ASN A 458 -5.71 20.81 17.74
CA ASN A 458 -5.56 20.36 16.35
C ASN A 458 -4.10 20.48 15.89
N VAL A 459 -3.54 19.41 15.34
CA VAL A 459 -2.14 19.37 14.91
C VAL A 459 -1.84 20.13 13.60
N MET A 460 -2.85 20.48 12.81
CA MET A 460 -2.64 21.11 11.48
C MET A 460 -2.03 22.52 11.57
N PRO A 461 -2.56 23.47 12.35
CA PRO A 461 -1.96 24.81 12.46
C PRO A 461 -0.47 24.80 12.87
N PRO A 462 -0.03 24.08 13.93
CA PRO A 462 1.39 24.03 14.25
C PRO A 462 2.20 23.24 13.21
N SER A 463 1.62 22.25 12.53
CA SER A 463 2.30 21.54 11.42
C SER A 463 2.58 22.48 10.23
N ILE A 464 1.66 23.39 9.89
CA ILE A 464 1.87 24.41 8.86
C ILE A 464 2.94 25.43 9.32
N ALA A 465 2.95 25.79 10.61
CA ALA A 465 4.01 26.62 11.17
C ALA A 465 5.39 25.93 11.08
N CYS A 466 5.46 24.63 11.36
CA CYS A 466 6.66 23.81 11.17
C CYS A 466 7.13 23.84 9.70
N ALA A 467 6.22 23.65 8.75
CA ALA A 467 6.53 23.69 7.32
C ALA A 467 7.20 25.02 6.93
N ARG A 468 6.62 26.15 7.34
CA ARG A 468 7.15 27.50 7.07
C ARG A 468 8.48 27.77 7.78
N ALA A 469 8.68 27.23 8.98
CA ALA A 469 9.91 27.40 9.75
C ALA A 469 11.10 26.59 9.20
N GLY A 470 10.86 25.63 8.30
CA GLY A 470 11.90 24.77 7.73
C GLY A 470 12.18 23.50 8.51
N VAL A 471 11.21 23.03 9.30
CA VAL A 471 11.20 21.69 9.91
C VAL A 471 11.24 20.61 8.82
N THR A 472 11.91 19.50 9.10
CA THR A 472 11.94 18.35 8.20
C THR A 472 10.89 17.30 8.53
N THR A 473 10.66 16.37 7.60
CA THR A 473 9.74 15.23 7.76
C THR A 473 10.13 14.37 8.96
N GLY A 474 11.42 14.08 9.13
CA GLY A 474 11.96 13.35 10.27
C GLY A 474 11.68 14.07 11.59
N GLU A 475 12.00 15.37 11.67
CA GLU A 475 11.81 16.16 12.89
C GLU A 475 10.34 16.30 13.30
N TRP A 476 9.45 16.50 12.32
CA TRP A 476 8.01 16.53 12.56
C TRP A 476 7.54 15.18 13.13
N ALA A 477 7.94 14.09 12.48
CA ALA A 477 7.56 12.75 12.89
C ALA A 477 8.18 12.35 14.23
N ASP A 478 9.38 12.82 14.57
CA ASP A 478 10.03 12.54 15.85
C ASP A 478 9.28 13.19 17.02
N VAL A 479 8.72 14.40 16.83
CA VAL A 479 7.81 14.97 17.82
C VAL A 479 6.60 14.07 18.02
N ILE A 480 5.98 13.63 16.92
CA ILE A 480 4.80 12.76 16.96
C ILE A 480 5.12 11.41 17.62
N ARG A 481 6.25 10.76 17.26
CA ARG A 481 6.75 9.52 17.91
C ARG A 481 7.02 9.74 19.39
N SER A 482 7.59 10.87 19.78
CA SER A 482 7.92 11.15 21.18
C SER A 482 6.69 11.32 22.07
N VAL A 483 5.57 11.81 21.52
CA VAL A 483 4.33 12.06 22.28
C VAL A 483 3.39 10.86 22.24
N PHE A 484 3.21 10.23 21.07
CA PHE A 484 2.23 9.16 20.87
C PHE A 484 2.83 7.75 20.90
N GLY A 485 4.16 7.63 20.86
CA GLY A 485 4.85 6.36 20.77
C GLY A 485 4.86 5.78 19.34
N GLN A 486 5.50 4.62 19.22
CA GLN A 486 5.54 3.82 18.01
C GLN A 486 4.73 2.54 18.19
N TYR A 487 4.21 2.01 17.09
CA TYR A 487 3.39 0.82 17.07
C TYR A 487 4.03 -0.29 16.24
N ARG A 488 3.84 -1.54 16.66
CA ARG A 488 4.08 -2.75 15.86
C ARG A 488 2.72 -3.44 15.67
N ALA A 489 2.25 -3.51 14.43
CA ALA A 489 0.95 -4.10 14.11
C ALA A 489 1.04 -5.64 14.16
N PRO A 490 -0.09 -6.34 14.39
CA PRO A 490 -0.10 -7.80 14.36
C PRO A 490 0.31 -8.33 12.98
N THR A 491 1.00 -9.47 12.97
CA THR A 491 1.42 -10.14 11.72
C THR A 491 0.28 -10.92 11.06
N GLY A 492 -0.75 -11.29 11.83
CA GLY A 492 -1.82 -12.18 11.38
C GLY A 492 -1.42 -13.65 11.26
N VAL A 493 -0.17 -13.99 11.57
CA VAL A 493 0.33 -15.38 11.51
C VAL A 493 0.05 -16.05 12.86
N SER A 494 -0.82 -17.06 12.85
CA SER A 494 -1.09 -17.91 14.02
C SER A 494 0.15 -18.71 14.43
N SER A 495 0.35 -18.90 15.73
CA SER A 495 1.39 -19.79 16.28
C SER A 495 1.07 -21.27 16.10
N ASN A 496 -0.20 -21.62 15.90
CA ASN A 496 -0.66 -23.01 15.80
C ASN A 496 -0.70 -23.48 14.35
N GLN A 497 -0.28 -24.73 14.13
CA GLN A 497 -0.35 -25.39 12.83
C GLN A 497 -1.79 -25.47 12.31
N SER A 498 -1.95 -25.25 11.00
CA SER A 498 -3.23 -25.42 10.33
C SER A 498 -3.51 -26.88 10.01
N ASN A 499 -4.72 -27.33 10.32
CA ASN A 499 -5.24 -28.64 9.88
C ASN A 499 -5.87 -28.58 8.47
N ARG A 500 -5.86 -27.42 7.81
CA ARG A 500 -6.53 -27.21 6.50
C ARG A 500 -5.61 -27.40 5.30
N THR A 501 -4.31 -27.61 5.52
CA THR A 501 -3.31 -27.69 4.46
C THR A 501 -3.00 -29.15 4.14
N GLU A 502 -3.23 -29.57 2.89
CA GLU A 502 -2.98 -30.93 2.39
C GLU A 502 -1.58 -31.05 1.74
N GLY A 503 -1.07 -32.28 1.61
CA GLY A 503 0.19 -32.54 0.87
C GLY A 503 1.47 -32.11 1.58
N LEU A 504 1.45 -32.01 2.92
CA LEU A 504 2.61 -31.62 3.73
C LEU A 504 3.28 -32.77 4.48
N ASP A 505 2.75 -34.00 4.39
CA ASP A 505 3.20 -35.11 5.24
C ASP A 505 4.68 -35.45 5.00
N GLU A 506 5.11 -35.54 3.74
CA GLU A 506 6.53 -35.76 3.41
C GLU A 506 7.44 -34.63 3.91
N LEU A 507 6.99 -33.37 3.82
CA LEU A 507 7.74 -32.21 4.32
C LEU A 507 7.84 -32.24 5.86
N ARG A 508 6.76 -32.61 6.55
CA ARG A 508 6.75 -32.77 8.01
C ARG A 508 7.73 -33.83 8.45
N GLU A 509 7.74 -34.98 7.78
CA GLU A 509 8.72 -36.06 8.05
C GLU A 509 10.16 -35.60 7.81
N GLN A 510 10.41 -34.80 6.77
CA GLN A 510 11.74 -34.22 6.51
C GLN A 510 12.16 -33.24 7.61
N VAL A 511 11.25 -32.35 8.05
CA VAL A 511 11.51 -31.42 9.16
C VAL A 511 11.79 -32.20 10.45
N ASP A 512 11.04 -33.27 10.72
CA ASP A 512 11.23 -34.11 11.90
C ASP A 512 12.60 -34.80 11.88
N ARG A 513 13.01 -35.35 10.72
CA ARG A 513 14.33 -35.97 10.53
C ARG A 513 15.47 -34.97 10.79
N VAL A 514 15.43 -33.80 10.15
CA VAL A 514 16.47 -32.77 10.34
C VAL A 514 16.48 -32.26 11.78
N SER A 515 15.31 -32.05 12.37
CA SER A 515 15.19 -31.65 13.78
C SER A 515 15.77 -32.68 14.75
N ALA A 516 15.63 -33.98 14.45
CA ALA A 516 16.22 -35.04 15.26
C ALA A 516 17.76 -34.99 15.22
N THR A 517 18.36 -34.72 14.05
CA THR A 517 19.81 -34.53 13.91
C THR A 517 20.30 -33.26 14.62
N LEU A 518 19.52 -32.17 14.57
CA LEU A 518 19.82 -30.91 15.27
C LEU A 518 19.66 -30.99 16.80
N GLY A 519 18.96 -32.00 17.30
CA GLY A 519 18.61 -32.12 18.72
C GLY A 519 17.52 -31.15 19.20
N ARG A 520 16.99 -30.31 18.30
CA ARG A 520 15.89 -29.37 18.54
C ARG A 520 15.15 -29.09 17.23
N ARG A 521 13.98 -28.45 17.32
CA ARG A 521 13.17 -28.13 16.14
C ARG A 521 13.94 -27.23 15.18
N LEU A 522 13.85 -27.53 13.87
CA LEU A 522 14.34 -26.66 12.81
C LEU A 522 13.71 -25.27 12.96
N LYS A 523 14.57 -24.26 13.14
CA LYS A 523 14.22 -22.87 13.45
C LYS A 523 14.44 -21.98 12.23
N PHE A 524 13.39 -21.32 11.76
CA PHE A 524 13.41 -20.44 10.60
C PHE A 524 13.02 -19.01 11.01
N LEU A 525 13.95 -18.07 10.85
CA LEU A 525 13.74 -16.65 11.10
C LEU A 525 13.35 -15.96 9.80
N VAL A 526 12.19 -15.30 9.76
CA VAL A 526 11.75 -14.46 8.64
C VAL A 526 11.93 -13.00 9.02
N GLY A 527 12.78 -12.29 8.27
CA GLY A 527 13.10 -10.88 8.49
C GLY A 527 12.66 -9.99 7.32
N LYS A 528 12.26 -8.77 7.63
CA LYS A 528 11.99 -7.71 6.65
C LYS A 528 12.83 -6.47 6.96
N PRO A 529 14.04 -6.35 6.38
CA PRO A 529 14.91 -5.21 6.62
C PRO A 529 14.38 -3.93 5.94
N GLY A 530 14.66 -2.77 6.54
CA GLY A 530 14.36 -1.46 5.94
C GLY A 530 12.96 -0.94 6.27
N LEU A 531 12.29 -0.25 5.36
CA LEU A 531 10.95 0.32 5.51
C LEU A 531 9.90 -0.40 4.66
N ASP A 532 10.27 -1.46 3.96
CA ASP A 532 9.36 -2.24 3.12
C ASP A 532 8.21 -2.85 3.95
N GLY A 533 7.00 -2.33 3.70
CA GLY A 533 5.77 -2.76 4.36
C GLY A 533 5.07 -3.95 3.70
N HIS A 534 5.55 -4.45 2.54
CA HIS A 534 4.89 -5.56 1.84
C HIS A 534 5.09 -6.89 2.57
N SER A 535 4.16 -7.30 3.41
CA SER A 535 4.31 -8.48 4.28
C SER A 535 3.68 -9.76 3.74
N ASN A 536 2.81 -9.71 2.73
CA ASN A 536 2.05 -10.88 2.25
C ASN A 536 2.91 -12.11 1.94
N GLY A 537 4.01 -11.93 1.19
CA GLY A 537 4.91 -13.03 0.85
C GLY A 537 5.61 -13.62 2.08
N ALA A 538 6.08 -12.76 3.00
CA ALA A 538 6.67 -13.18 4.26
C ALA A 538 5.65 -13.94 5.15
N GLU A 539 4.41 -13.47 5.21
CA GLU A 539 3.32 -14.09 5.96
C GLU A 539 2.93 -15.46 5.37
N GLN A 540 2.89 -15.60 4.04
CA GLN A 540 2.64 -16.88 3.36
C GLN A 540 3.76 -17.88 3.64
N ILE A 541 5.02 -17.44 3.55
CA ILE A 541 6.20 -18.26 3.84
C ILE A 541 6.22 -18.68 5.30
N ALA A 542 5.98 -17.76 6.24
CA ALA A 542 5.91 -18.05 7.67
C ALA A 542 4.76 -19.03 7.99
N THR A 543 3.57 -18.81 7.41
CA THR A 543 2.39 -19.67 7.55
C THR A 543 2.68 -21.08 7.02
N ARG A 544 3.30 -21.20 5.84
CA ARG A 544 3.61 -22.51 5.25
C ARG A 544 4.73 -23.23 6.01
N ALA A 545 5.78 -22.53 6.43
CA ALA A 545 6.87 -23.09 7.23
C ALA A 545 6.37 -23.66 8.56
N ARG A 546 5.49 -22.90 9.24
CA ARG A 546 4.78 -23.37 10.44
C ARG A 546 3.98 -24.65 10.16
N ASP A 547 3.22 -24.69 9.06
CA ASP A 547 2.37 -25.85 8.74
C ASP A 547 3.16 -27.10 8.35
N CYS A 548 4.37 -26.93 7.80
CA CYS A 548 5.36 -27.99 7.61
C CYS A 548 6.01 -28.43 8.93
N GLY A 549 5.74 -27.70 10.01
CA GLY A 549 6.19 -27.99 11.36
C GLY A 549 7.48 -27.30 11.74
N MET A 550 8.03 -26.34 11.00
CA MET A 550 9.19 -25.57 11.47
C MET A 550 8.82 -24.72 12.70
N ASP A 551 9.78 -24.47 13.58
CA ASP A 551 9.66 -23.40 14.57
C ASP A 551 9.98 -22.07 13.85
N ILE A 552 9.04 -21.13 13.85
CA ILE A 552 9.13 -19.90 13.07
C ILE A 552 9.23 -18.68 13.97
N SER A 553 10.11 -17.76 13.61
CA SER A 553 10.17 -16.41 14.19
C SER A 553 9.86 -15.38 13.11
N TYR A 554 8.84 -14.56 13.33
CA TYR A 554 8.47 -13.47 12.44
C TYR A 554 7.92 -12.30 13.25
N GLU A 555 8.71 -11.24 13.38
CA GLU A 555 8.34 -10.04 14.15
C GLU A 555 7.60 -8.96 13.33
N GLY A 556 7.34 -9.25 12.06
CA GLY A 556 6.70 -8.30 11.15
C GLY A 556 7.69 -7.48 10.32
N ILE A 557 7.33 -6.21 10.13
CA ILE A 557 7.99 -5.31 9.18
C ILE A 557 8.90 -4.30 9.89
N ARG A 558 9.81 -3.71 9.11
CA ARG A 558 10.66 -2.58 9.49
C ARG A 558 11.70 -2.87 10.56
N LEU A 559 12.31 -4.05 10.45
CA LEU A 559 13.45 -4.41 11.27
C LEU A 559 14.70 -3.72 10.72
N THR A 560 15.53 -3.20 11.61
CA THR A 560 16.90 -2.87 11.28
C THR A 560 17.68 -4.16 10.99
N PRO A 561 18.74 -4.10 10.16
CA PRO A 561 19.67 -5.21 10.03
C PRO A 561 20.23 -5.69 11.38
N ASP A 562 20.43 -4.79 12.35
CA ASP A 562 20.90 -5.16 13.70
C ASP A 562 19.87 -5.99 14.47
N GLU A 563 18.59 -5.59 14.47
CA GLU A 563 17.51 -6.37 15.11
C GLU A 563 17.38 -7.76 14.48
N ILE A 564 17.59 -7.91 13.17
CA ILE A 564 17.55 -9.24 12.51
C ILE A 564 18.71 -10.12 12.98
N VAL A 565 19.92 -9.55 13.12
CA VAL A 565 21.10 -10.28 13.62
C VAL A 565 20.93 -10.65 15.10
N GLU A 566 20.39 -9.75 15.91
CA GLU A 566 20.08 -10.01 17.32
C GLU A 566 19.05 -11.13 17.46
N ALA A 567 17.94 -11.07 16.73
CA ALA A 567 16.94 -12.14 16.71
C ALA A 567 17.54 -13.48 16.24
N ALA A 568 18.42 -13.47 15.24
CA ALA A 568 19.08 -14.70 14.78
C ALA A 568 19.96 -15.34 15.85
N LEU A 569 20.61 -14.53 16.71
CA LEU A 569 21.40 -15.00 17.85
C LEU A 569 20.51 -15.51 18.98
N GLU A 570 19.49 -14.74 19.35
CA GLU A 570 18.60 -15.07 20.47
C GLU A 570 17.77 -16.33 20.20
N ASP A 571 17.27 -16.48 18.97
CA ASP A 571 16.47 -17.64 18.56
C ASP A 571 17.31 -18.85 18.13
N GLU A 572 18.64 -18.68 18.08
CA GLU A 572 19.57 -19.63 17.48
C GLU A 572 19.05 -20.10 16.10
N ALA A 573 18.81 -19.16 15.18
CA ALA A 573 18.18 -19.47 13.90
C ALA A 573 19.04 -20.47 13.08
N HIS A 574 18.41 -21.44 12.43
CA HIS A 574 19.11 -22.35 11.51
C HIS A 574 19.08 -21.85 10.07
N VAL A 575 18.11 -21.01 9.71
CA VAL A 575 18.00 -20.36 8.40
C VAL A 575 17.41 -18.96 8.61
N ILE A 576 17.90 -17.97 7.86
CA ILE A 576 17.34 -16.61 7.83
C ILE A 576 16.74 -16.38 6.45
N GLY A 577 15.45 -16.04 6.40
CA GLY A 577 14.76 -15.64 5.18
C GLY A 577 14.47 -14.14 5.17
N LEU A 578 15.04 -13.41 4.21
CA LEU A 578 14.80 -11.98 4.04
C LEU A 578 13.77 -11.75 2.94
N SER A 579 12.68 -11.04 3.25
CA SER A 579 11.65 -10.69 2.27
C SER A 579 11.68 -9.19 1.93
N ILE A 580 12.02 -8.84 0.69
CA ILE A 580 12.24 -7.45 0.25
C ILE A 580 11.57 -7.20 -1.11
N LEU A 581 10.59 -6.30 -1.14
CA LEU A 581 9.84 -5.94 -2.34
C LEU A 581 10.02 -4.46 -2.76
N SER A 582 10.81 -3.68 -2.01
CA SER A 582 11.02 -2.25 -2.28
C SER A 582 12.05 -1.94 -3.37
N GLY A 583 12.65 -2.95 -4.00
CA GLY A 583 13.76 -2.79 -4.95
C GLY A 583 15.10 -2.40 -4.31
N SER A 584 15.21 -2.54 -2.99
CA SER A 584 16.37 -2.17 -2.17
C SER A 584 17.13 -3.38 -1.63
N HIS A 585 16.94 -4.54 -2.23
CA HIS A 585 17.51 -5.82 -1.78
C HIS A 585 19.04 -5.78 -1.73
N LEU A 586 19.74 -5.24 -2.73
CA LEU A 586 21.20 -5.21 -2.72
C LEU A 586 21.79 -4.46 -1.50
N PRO A 587 21.46 -3.17 -1.24
CA PRO A 587 22.02 -2.47 -0.09
C PRO A 587 21.59 -3.08 1.25
N LEU A 588 20.33 -3.51 1.39
CA LEU A 588 19.81 -4.06 2.64
C LEU A 588 20.41 -5.43 2.96
N VAL A 589 20.47 -6.35 1.99
CA VAL A 589 21.06 -7.69 2.20
C VAL A 589 22.55 -7.57 2.45
N LYS A 590 23.26 -6.70 1.74
CA LYS A 590 24.69 -6.46 1.98
C LYS A 590 24.96 -6.04 3.43
N ASP A 591 24.12 -5.18 3.99
CA ASP A 591 24.26 -4.72 5.38
C ASP A 591 24.03 -5.86 6.38
N VAL A 592 22.96 -6.65 6.17
CA VAL A 592 22.68 -7.85 6.99
C VAL A 592 23.84 -8.85 6.92
N MET A 593 24.32 -9.20 5.73
CA MET A 593 25.44 -10.14 5.57
C MET A 593 26.72 -9.66 6.25
N THR A 594 27.02 -8.36 6.15
CA THR A 594 28.18 -7.75 6.82
C THR A 594 28.05 -7.85 8.34
N LYS A 595 26.86 -7.61 8.89
CA LYS A 595 26.59 -7.68 10.33
C LYS A 595 26.59 -9.12 10.85
N LEU A 596 26.08 -10.09 10.09
CA LEU A 596 26.18 -11.51 10.42
C LEU A 596 27.64 -11.96 10.49
N GLN A 597 28.49 -11.50 9.57
CA GLN A 597 29.92 -11.75 9.60
C GLN A 597 30.58 -11.12 10.83
N ALA A 598 30.26 -9.87 11.15
CA ALA A 598 30.78 -9.19 12.34
C ALA A 598 30.34 -9.87 13.66
N ALA A 599 29.14 -10.45 13.69
CA ALA A 599 28.62 -11.21 14.82
C ALA A 599 29.14 -12.66 14.90
N GLY A 600 29.88 -13.14 13.89
CA GLY A 600 30.46 -14.48 13.87
C GLY A 600 29.47 -15.61 13.56
N ILE A 601 28.29 -15.30 12.99
CA ILE A 601 27.23 -16.26 12.64
C ILE A 601 26.95 -16.34 11.15
N SER A 602 27.95 -16.02 10.32
CA SER A 602 27.85 -16.11 8.85
C SER A 602 27.72 -17.54 8.32
N ASN A 603 27.78 -18.55 9.18
CA ASN A 603 27.49 -19.94 8.83
C ASN A 603 25.99 -20.20 8.67
N ILE A 604 25.12 -19.36 9.24
CA ILE A 604 23.67 -19.49 9.07
C ILE A 604 23.32 -19.13 7.61
N PRO A 605 22.69 -20.04 6.85
CA PRO A 605 22.30 -19.78 5.47
C PRO A 605 21.25 -18.67 5.41
N VAL A 606 21.48 -17.70 4.53
CA VAL A 606 20.54 -16.61 4.23
C VAL A 606 19.89 -16.86 2.88
N ILE A 607 18.56 -16.84 2.84
CA ILE A 607 17.78 -16.84 1.60
C ILE A 607 17.09 -15.48 1.42
N VAL A 608 16.87 -15.07 0.18
CA VAL A 608 16.22 -13.80 -0.16
C VAL A 608 15.00 -14.08 -1.02
N GLY A 609 13.87 -13.46 -0.69
CA GLY A 609 12.63 -13.53 -1.46
C GLY A 609 12.11 -12.13 -1.81
N GLY A 610 11.51 -11.97 -2.98
CA GLY A 610 10.85 -10.73 -3.37
C GLY A 610 10.96 -10.41 -4.86
N ILE A 611 10.83 -9.14 -5.24
CA ILE A 611 10.99 -8.70 -6.64
C ILE A 611 12.48 -8.44 -6.86
N VAL A 612 13.17 -9.44 -7.40
CA VAL A 612 14.63 -9.41 -7.62
C VAL A 612 14.93 -9.73 -9.08
N PRO A 613 15.47 -8.77 -9.86
CA PRO A 613 15.94 -9.01 -11.22
C PRO A 613 17.03 -10.09 -11.29
N ASP A 614 17.14 -10.80 -12.42
CA ASP A 614 18.05 -11.94 -12.57
C ASP A 614 19.53 -11.54 -12.32
N GLU A 615 19.96 -10.36 -12.79
CA GLU A 615 21.31 -9.83 -12.55
C GLU A 615 21.59 -9.56 -11.06
N ASP A 616 20.61 -9.01 -10.35
CA ASP A 616 20.72 -8.74 -8.92
C ASP A 616 20.73 -10.05 -8.12
N ALA A 617 20.02 -11.08 -8.58
CA ALA A 617 20.05 -12.41 -7.97
C ALA A 617 21.45 -13.04 -8.06
N GLU A 618 22.17 -12.86 -9.17
CA GLU A 618 23.57 -13.27 -9.29
C GLU A 618 24.48 -12.51 -8.33
N ALA A 619 24.31 -11.18 -8.23
CA ALA A 619 25.07 -10.36 -7.29
C ALA A 619 24.83 -10.79 -5.83
N LEU A 620 23.59 -11.07 -5.44
CA LEU A 620 23.23 -11.57 -4.11
C LEU A 620 23.91 -12.92 -3.80
N ARG A 621 23.90 -13.88 -4.74
CA ARG A 621 24.61 -15.15 -4.57
C ARG A 621 26.11 -14.93 -4.42
N GLY A 622 26.69 -13.98 -5.17
CA GLY A 622 28.08 -13.54 -5.02
C GLY A 622 28.42 -12.98 -3.63
N MET A 623 27.43 -12.49 -2.87
CA MET A 623 27.59 -12.03 -1.48
C MET A 623 27.45 -13.15 -0.43
N GLY A 624 27.17 -14.39 -0.86
CA GLY A 624 26.97 -15.54 0.04
C GLY A 624 25.51 -15.85 0.36
N VAL A 625 24.54 -15.25 -0.34
CA VAL A 625 23.12 -15.65 -0.25
C VAL A 625 22.96 -17.05 -0.83
N ALA A 626 22.37 -17.97 -0.07
CA ALA A 626 22.25 -19.38 -0.42
C ALA A 626 21.24 -19.61 -1.56
N LYS A 627 20.10 -18.89 -1.54
CA LYS A 627 19.06 -19.01 -2.56
C LYS A 627 18.26 -17.71 -2.69
N VAL A 628 17.79 -17.43 -3.90
CA VAL A 628 16.95 -16.26 -4.24
C VAL A 628 15.65 -16.78 -4.82
N TYR A 629 14.52 -16.31 -4.29
CA TYR A 629 13.16 -16.63 -4.74
C TYR A 629 12.46 -15.36 -5.27
N THR A 630 11.82 -15.49 -6.42
CA THR A 630 11.13 -14.42 -7.16
C THR A 630 9.65 -14.75 -7.32
N PRO A 631 8.79 -13.88 -7.88
CA PRO A 631 7.41 -14.23 -8.21
C PRO A 631 7.27 -15.43 -9.16
N LYS A 632 8.36 -15.85 -9.82
CA LYS A 632 8.43 -17.10 -10.60
C LYS A 632 8.36 -18.35 -9.73
N ASP A 633 8.83 -18.25 -8.48
CA ASP A 633 8.88 -19.34 -7.51
C ASP A 633 7.58 -19.35 -6.68
N PHE A 634 6.47 -19.73 -7.32
CA PHE A 634 5.15 -19.69 -6.68
C PHE A 634 4.78 -20.96 -5.89
N GLU A 635 5.54 -22.04 -6.04
CA GLU A 635 5.27 -23.33 -5.40
C GLU A 635 5.87 -23.37 -3.98
N LEU A 636 5.06 -23.07 -2.96
CA LEU A 636 5.54 -22.90 -1.59
C LEU A 636 6.13 -24.19 -1.01
N ASN A 637 5.59 -25.36 -1.38
CA ASN A 637 6.10 -26.66 -0.90
C ASN A 637 7.54 -26.91 -1.39
N VAL A 638 7.89 -26.47 -2.60
CA VAL A 638 9.26 -26.56 -3.14
C VAL A 638 10.20 -25.68 -2.33
N ILE A 639 9.78 -24.44 -2.04
CA ILE A 639 10.55 -23.51 -1.21
C ILE A 639 10.78 -24.09 0.20
N MET A 640 9.77 -24.73 0.79
CA MET A 640 9.92 -25.36 2.11
C MET A 640 10.91 -26.53 2.08
N ALA A 641 10.83 -27.39 1.06
CA ALA A 641 11.78 -28.50 0.89
C ALA A 641 13.23 -27.97 0.75
N ASP A 642 13.41 -26.91 -0.03
CA ASP A 642 14.70 -26.25 -0.20
C ASP A 642 15.25 -25.72 1.12
N ILE A 643 14.42 -25.07 1.94
CA ILE A 643 14.82 -24.58 3.27
C ILE A 643 15.30 -25.73 4.17
N VAL A 644 14.57 -26.85 4.20
CA VAL A 644 14.97 -28.03 4.99
C VAL A 644 16.32 -28.59 4.51
N ASN A 645 16.48 -28.71 3.19
CA ASN A 645 17.68 -29.27 2.58
C ASN A 645 18.93 -28.39 2.78
N LEU A 646 18.77 -27.06 2.86
CA LEU A 646 19.89 -26.16 3.15
C LEU A 646 20.53 -26.46 4.51
N VAL A 647 19.73 -26.81 5.52
CA VAL A 647 20.23 -27.17 6.85
C VAL A 647 20.78 -28.59 6.88
N ASP A 648 20.11 -29.54 6.22
CA ASP A 648 20.58 -30.93 6.13
C ASP A 648 21.96 -31.03 5.46
N ALA A 649 22.19 -30.28 4.38
CA ALA A 649 23.47 -30.23 3.68
C ALA A 649 24.61 -29.66 4.53
N GLN A 650 24.33 -28.68 5.40
CA GLN A 650 25.33 -28.14 6.33
C GLN A 650 25.70 -29.15 7.42
N LEU A 651 24.74 -29.92 7.91
CA LEU A 651 25.00 -30.99 8.87
C LEU A 651 25.92 -32.06 8.26
N ILE A 652 25.63 -32.49 7.03
CA ILE A 652 26.47 -33.45 6.30
C ILE A 652 27.88 -32.89 6.04
N ALA A 653 28.02 -31.59 5.81
CA ALA A 653 29.33 -30.96 5.59
C ALA A 653 30.14 -30.76 6.90
N ALA A 654 29.48 -30.80 8.06
CA ALA A 654 30.10 -30.64 9.37
C ALA A 654 30.52 -31.98 10.02
N GLU A 655 29.95 -33.11 9.57
CA GLU A 655 30.40 -34.48 9.84
C GLU A 655 31.66 -34.84 9.03
#